data_AF-A9FXC1-F1
#
_entry.id   AF-A9FXC1-F1
#
_cell.length_a   1.000
_cell.length_b   1.000
_cell.length_c   1.000
_cell.angle_alpha   90.00
_cell.angle_beta   90.00
_cell.angle_gamma   90.00
#
_symmetry.space_group_name_H-M   'P 1'
#
loop_
_entity.id
_entity.type
_entity.pdbx_description
1 polymer ?
#
loop_
_entity_poly.entity_id
_entity_poly.type
_entity_poly.pdbx_seq_one_letter_code
_entity_poly.pdbx_strand_id
1 'polypeptide(L)'
;MLRFRSTSGDRKMAELSVSALSVSAAMSVLSQGAWGTDAPPAAEVQWAYALVAALGYLPVAIEIAAATLRRTGMSVEAYLRKNAAQLDPGGPEGEIVGLVLGDALESLGEEARRVVHALAVLPAAGIPLEVVAAAAGKPAPSVARPLQLLVHGRVVSLEQGPQTFTITPPVRAAAREDAAADARRWDALHRGSADAMQALLFWTAAVEGRPEAASRRRVACDLFAALDLAPFRDGERGAEVLARALVDACTVVDLGLPAELQQRLLDEAARLSGDALPELRERALAALEGARRAELASKRRGTFGTLRATPAARERGRPGHRDVLRKAVRANAQRAAARSSPPADDEVFRSAKELLARGNRRLAEGALEAAVADYGEALAGFEAATHGRGQATALLLRGDVHRRQGDLAAASSDHERALSLFKAASDRAGEAMGLLARGNLRLDQDELAGAASDYGCALTLLRACRDRLGEANVLKAQGDLCFREGDLAGAARAYDRALYILEGVEERVLSQLRSPPPSSRDERRGGSSRARAAREVLPQPDLLRALGCEQTHARTWQARGDLRLRERQTALAARDYGNAILLYRDSGDRRGEAAALKARGDLRRQRGALPGAQRDYEDALRLFEELGDSAGQAAVLHARADLRCERGDTAGAALDYSRALALFDATGDPAAHPGARGAVTGVSHREDPPRRAAAAVPR
;
A
#
# COMPACT_ATOMS: atom_id res chain seq x y z
N MET A 1 16.39 4.72 38.27
CA MET A 1 16.60 5.23 39.64
C MET A 1 15.95 6.61 39.77
N LEU A 2 14.74 6.70 40.32
CA LEU A 2 14.17 7.98 40.73
C LEU A 2 14.18 8.01 42.27
N ARG A 3 15.01 8.87 42.86
CA ARG A 3 15.12 9.05 44.32
C ARG A 3 14.13 10.13 44.75
N PHE A 4 13.14 9.77 45.57
CA PHE A 4 12.46 10.74 46.42
C PHE A 4 13.09 10.72 47.81
N ARG A 5 13.49 11.89 48.32
CA ARG A 5 13.87 12.08 49.72
C ARG A 5 12.59 12.14 50.55
N SER A 6 12.41 11.19 51.45
CA SER A 6 11.46 11.29 52.57
C SER A 6 12.26 11.50 53.86
N THR A 7 11.88 12.53 54.59
CA THR A 7 12.42 12.92 55.89
C THR A 7 11.72 12.14 57.01
N SER A 8 12.15 10.92 57.27
CA SER A 8 12.09 10.31 58.61
C SER A 8 12.87 9.00 58.60
N GLY A 9 13.73 8.83 59.62
CA GLY A 9 14.58 7.67 59.77
C GLY A 9 13.78 6.45 60.20
N ASP A 10 13.72 5.45 59.32
CA ASP A 10 13.97 4.05 59.67
C ASP A 10 14.13 3.23 58.38
N ARG A 11 15.38 2.92 58.04
CA ARG A 11 15.73 2.10 56.88
C ARG A 11 15.60 0.62 57.23
N LYS A 12 14.41 0.06 57.00
CA LYS A 12 14.30 -1.25 56.36
C LYS A 12 13.86 -0.98 54.92
N MET A 13 14.80 -1.05 53.98
CA MET A 13 14.47 -1.04 52.56
C MET A 13 13.68 -2.31 52.26
N ALA A 14 12.35 -2.22 52.31
CA ALA A 14 11.52 -3.13 51.56
C ALA A 14 11.69 -2.75 50.08
N GLU A 15 12.44 -3.57 49.34
CA GLU A 15 12.40 -3.56 47.88
C GLU A 15 10.98 -3.92 47.46
N LEU A 16 10.17 -2.90 47.19
CA LEU A 16 8.89 -3.08 46.52
C LEU A 16 9.20 -3.53 45.08
N SER A 17 9.09 -4.82 44.81
CA SER A 17 9.12 -5.39 43.46
C SER A 17 7.91 -4.86 42.67
N VAL A 18 8.12 -3.85 41.84
CA VAL A 18 7.07 -3.14 41.08
C VAL A 18 6.50 -4.00 39.91
N SER A 19 6.69 -5.32 39.88
CA SER A 19 6.45 -6.14 38.67
C SER A 19 5.19 -7.02 38.68
N ALA A 20 4.55 -7.29 39.82
CA ALA A 20 3.38 -8.19 39.88
C ALA A 20 2.05 -7.42 39.91
N LEU A 21 1.11 -7.80 39.04
CA LEU A 21 -0.26 -7.25 39.04
C LEU A 21 -1.06 -7.73 40.26
N SER A 22 -2.02 -6.92 40.70
CA SER A 22 -3.04 -7.42 41.62
C SER A 22 -3.85 -8.53 40.95
N VAL A 23 -4.42 -9.44 41.74
CA VAL A 23 -5.24 -10.55 41.24
C VAL A 23 -6.35 -10.04 40.30
N SER A 24 -7.04 -8.95 40.65
CA SER A 24 -8.10 -8.38 39.82
C SER A 24 -7.58 -7.78 38.50
N ALA A 25 -6.43 -7.10 38.53
CA ALA A 25 -5.82 -6.52 37.33
C ALA A 25 -5.29 -7.61 36.40
N ALA A 26 -4.64 -8.63 36.94
CA ALA A 26 -4.12 -9.77 36.20
C ALA A 26 -5.24 -10.56 35.51
N MET A 27 -6.36 -10.79 36.21
CA MET A 27 -7.54 -11.43 35.64
C MET A 27 -8.20 -10.58 34.55
N SER A 28 -8.23 -9.26 34.72
CA SER A 28 -8.76 -8.35 33.69
C SER A 28 -7.91 -8.39 32.42
N VAL A 29 -6.59 -8.34 32.55
CA VAL A 29 -5.65 -8.43 31.42
C VAL A 29 -5.78 -9.77 30.70
N LEU A 30 -5.81 -10.89 31.44
CA LEU A 30 -6.03 -12.21 30.85
C LEU A 30 -7.36 -12.29 30.12
N SER A 31 -8.44 -11.77 30.72
CA SER A 31 -9.79 -11.90 30.16
C SER A 31 -9.97 -11.09 28.89
N GLN A 32 -9.50 -9.84 28.89
CA GLN A 32 -9.55 -8.96 27.72
C GLN A 32 -8.62 -9.48 26.61
N GLY A 33 -7.47 -10.06 26.97
CA GLY A 33 -6.52 -10.64 26.02
C GLY A 33 -7.04 -11.92 25.35
N ALA A 34 -7.54 -12.88 26.14
CA ALA A 34 -7.91 -14.20 25.67
C ALA A 34 -9.30 -14.25 25.02
N TRP A 35 -10.29 -13.56 25.61
CA TRP A 35 -11.69 -13.62 25.15
C TRP A 35 -12.25 -12.28 24.68
N GLY A 36 -11.56 -11.16 24.97
CA GLY A 36 -12.07 -9.83 24.62
C GLY A 36 -13.22 -9.37 25.51
N THR A 37 -13.36 -9.95 26.70
CA THR A 37 -14.41 -9.67 27.70
C THR A 37 -13.80 -9.24 29.03
N ASP A 38 -14.58 -8.57 29.87
CA ASP A 38 -14.11 -8.12 31.19
C ASP A 38 -14.00 -9.25 32.22
N ALA A 39 -14.57 -10.42 31.93
CA ALA A 39 -14.51 -11.62 32.75
C ALA A 39 -14.31 -12.88 31.89
N PRO A 40 -13.66 -13.93 32.43
CA PRO A 40 -13.51 -15.19 31.73
C PRO A 40 -14.86 -15.94 31.63
N PRO A 41 -15.04 -16.80 30.61
CA PRO A 41 -16.20 -17.68 30.54
C PRO A 41 -16.37 -18.51 31.81
N ALA A 42 -17.60 -18.76 32.26
CA ALA A 42 -17.88 -19.44 33.53
C ALA A 42 -17.13 -20.78 33.70
N ALA A 43 -16.98 -21.54 32.61
CA ALA A 43 -16.25 -22.82 32.59
C ALA A 43 -14.73 -22.68 32.73
N GLU A 44 -14.17 -21.50 32.44
CA GLU A 44 -12.72 -21.22 32.43
C GLU A 44 -12.28 -20.41 33.67
N VAL A 45 -13.19 -19.90 34.50
CA VAL A 45 -12.88 -19.00 35.63
C VAL A 45 -11.81 -19.59 36.54
N GLN A 46 -12.00 -20.82 37.02
CA GLN A 46 -11.07 -21.48 37.95
C GLN A 46 -9.69 -21.70 37.33
N TRP A 47 -9.65 -22.08 36.04
CA TRP A 47 -8.41 -22.29 35.30
C TRP A 47 -7.69 -20.99 34.99
N ALA A 48 -8.42 -19.91 34.71
CA ALA A 48 -7.87 -18.57 34.51
C ALA A 48 -7.16 -18.06 35.77
N TYR A 49 -7.73 -18.27 36.96
CA TYR A 49 -7.05 -17.97 38.23
C TYR A 49 -5.77 -18.81 38.40
N ALA A 50 -5.84 -20.10 38.09
CA ALA A 50 -4.68 -20.99 38.17
C ALA A 50 -3.56 -20.57 37.21
N LEU A 51 -3.90 -20.15 35.99
CA LEU A 51 -2.93 -19.67 35.00
C LEU A 51 -2.26 -18.37 35.43
N VAL A 52 -3.04 -17.38 35.89
CA VAL A 52 -2.47 -16.11 36.36
C VAL A 52 -1.50 -16.33 37.54
N ALA A 53 -1.86 -17.22 38.46
CA ALA A 53 -1.00 -17.60 39.57
C ALA A 53 0.27 -18.32 39.09
N ALA A 54 0.14 -19.25 38.13
CA ALA A 54 1.28 -19.97 37.56
C ALA A 54 2.24 -19.08 36.76
N LEU A 55 1.75 -17.95 36.23
CA LEU A 55 2.57 -16.93 35.55
C LEU A 55 3.15 -15.88 36.50
N GLY A 56 3.08 -16.10 37.82
CA GLY A 56 3.67 -15.20 38.82
C GLY A 56 3.07 -13.79 38.81
N TYR A 57 1.86 -13.61 38.29
CA TYR A 57 1.21 -12.30 38.10
C TYR A 57 1.98 -11.31 37.23
N LEU A 58 2.89 -11.80 36.37
CA LEU A 58 3.71 -10.97 35.48
C LEU A 58 2.88 -10.44 34.30
N PRO A 59 2.73 -9.11 34.13
CA PRO A 59 1.88 -8.54 33.09
C PRO A 59 2.25 -9.03 31.69
N VAL A 60 3.54 -9.04 31.37
CA VAL A 60 4.05 -9.44 30.04
C VAL A 60 3.79 -10.92 29.77
N ALA A 61 3.96 -11.79 30.76
CA ALA A 61 3.72 -13.22 30.60
C ALA A 61 2.22 -13.51 30.39
N ILE A 62 1.36 -12.82 31.15
CA ILE A 62 -0.09 -12.93 31.03
C ILE A 62 -0.56 -12.43 29.66
N GLU A 63 -0.06 -11.30 29.18
CA GLU A 63 -0.44 -10.76 27.86
C GLU A 63 -0.07 -11.70 26.70
N ILE A 64 1.13 -12.28 26.73
CA ILE A 64 1.61 -13.23 25.71
C ILE A 64 0.80 -14.54 25.77
N ALA A 65 0.55 -15.06 26.96
CA ALA A 65 -0.27 -16.27 27.16
C ALA A 65 -1.71 -16.03 26.68
N ALA A 66 -2.33 -14.90 27.05
CA ALA A 66 -3.67 -14.54 26.63
C ALA A 66 -3.79 -14.42 25.10
N ALA A 67 -2.83 -13.76 24.45
CA ALA A 67 -2.78 -13.65 23.00
C ALA A 67 -2.59 -15.02 22.31
N THR A 68 -1.83 -15.92 22.94
CA THR A 68 -1.61 -17.30 22.45
C THR A 68 -2.87 -18.16 22.57
N LEU A 69 -3.57 -18.10 23.71
CA LEU A 69 -4.86 -18.77 23.91
C LEU A 69 -5.88 -18.31 22.87
N ARG A 70 -6.04 -16.99 22.69
CA ARG A 70 -6.98 -16.42 21.71
C ARG A 70 -6.70 -16.87 20.28
N ARG A 71 -5.43 -16.94 19.91
CA ARG A 71 -5.01 -17.29 18.55
C ARG A 71 -5.11 -18.79 18.26
N THR A 72 -4.81 -19.62 19.24
CA THR A 72 -4.85 -21.09 19.09
C THR A 72 -6.23 -21.68 19.36
N GLY A 73 -7.10 -20.95 20.07
CA GLY A 73 -8.40 -21.45 20.52
C GLY A 73 -8.30 -22.51 21.62
N MET A 74 -7.12 -22.68 22.24
CA MET A 74 -6.89 -23.64 23.31
C MET A 74 -7.58 -23.18 24.62
N SER A 75 -8.16 -24.12 25.37
CA SER A 75 -8.68 -23.84 26.71
C SER A 75 -7.55 -23.57 27.70
N VAL A 76 -7.82 -22.83 28.78
CA VAL A 76 -6.81 -22.54 29.81
C VAL A 76 -6.34 -23.82 30.48
N GLU A 77 -7.27 -24.75 30.71
CA GLU A 77 -6.99 -26.09 31.23
C GLU A 77 -6.00 -26.87 30.36
N ALA A 78 -6.21 -26.89 29.04
CA ALA A 78 -5.32 -27.59 28.12
C ALA A 78 -3.93 -26.94 28.07
N TYR A 79 -3.87 -25.61 28.12
CA TYR A 79 -2.61 -24.87 28.15
C TYR A 79 -1.80 -25.13 29.42
N LEU A 80 -2.46 -25.14 30.58
CA LEU A 80 -1.83 -25.50 31.86
C LEU A 80 -1.33 -26.95 31.85
N ARG A 81 -2.10 -27.89 31.31
CA ARG A 81 -1.67 -29.29 31.19
C ARG A 81 -0.46 -29.46 30.28
N LYS A 82 -0.41 -28.75 29.15
CA LYS A 82 0.73 -28.76 28.22
C LYS A 82 2.02 -28.35 28.95
N ASN A 83 1.93 -27.35 29.80
CA ASN A 83 3.06 -26.67 30.42
C ASN A 83 3.32 -27.04 31.89
N ALA A 84 2.58 -28.01 32.44
CA ALA A 84 2.59 -28.33 33.87
C ALA A 84 3.97 -28.73 34.42
N ALA A 85 4.85 -29.31 33.58
CA ALA A 85 6.19 -29.72 33.98
C ALA A 85 7.22 -28.57 33.98
N GLN A 86 6.91 -27.46 33.33
CA GLN A 86 7.83 -26.32 33.10
C GLN A 86 7.34 -25.03 33.80
N LEU A 87 6.07 -24.96 34.20
CA LEU A 87 5.51 -23.86 34.98
C LEU A 87 5.89 -24.01 36.46
N ASP A 88 6.87 -23.22 36.90
CA ASP A 88 7.15 -22.98 38.32
C ASP A 88 6.70 -21.55 38.72
N PRO A 89 5.61 -21.40 39.49
CA PRO A 89 5.11 -20.09 39.93
C PRO A 89 6.10 -19.30 40.81
N GLY A 90 7.05 -20.00 41.46
CA GLY A 90 8.11 -19.40 42.28
C GLY A 90 9.45 -19.28 41.55
N GLY A 91 9.51 -19.71 40.28
CA GLY A 91 10.70 -19.69 39.46
C GLY A 91 11.15 -18.27 39.07
N PRO A 92 12.37 -18.12 38.52
CA PRO A 92 12.86 -16.84 38.05
C PRO A 92 11.99 -16.30 36.89
N GLU A 93 11.76 -14.99 36.86
CA GLU A 93 10.93 -14.30 35.85
C GLU A 93 11.32 -14.68 34.40
N GLY A 94 12.61 -14.88 34.14
CA GLY A 94 13.13 -15.25 32.83
C GLY A 94 12.64 -16.61 32.33
N GLU A 95 12.50 -17.61 33.20
CA GLU A 95 12.04 -18.95 32.83
C GLU A 95 10.54 -18.93 32.47
N ILE A 96 9.74 -18.22 33.26
CA ILE A 96 8.30 -18.05 33.00
C ILE A 96 8.07 -17.30 31.68
N VAL A 97 8.81 -16.21 31.45
CA VAL A 97 8.71 -15.43 30.20
C VAL A 97 9.25 -16.23 29.00
N GLY A 98 10.31 -17.02 29.19
CA GLY A 98 10.86 -17.91 28.18
C GLY A 98 9.87 -18.97 27.73
N LEU A 99 9.14 -19.58 28.67
CA LEU A 99 8.12 -20.58 28.39
C LEU A 99 6.98 -20.03 27.53
N VAL A 100 6.35 -18.93 27.95
CA VAL A 100 5.23 -18.33 27.22
C VAL A 100 5.68 -17.74 25.88
N LEU A 101 6.92 -17.22 25.79
CA LEU A 101 7.51 -16.78 24.53
C LEU A 101 7.74 -17.96 23.59
N GLY A 102 8.23 -19.09 24.09
CA GLY A 102 8.42 -20.32 23.33
C GLY A 102 7.11 -20.81 22.70
N ASP A 103 6.04 -20.88 23.48
CA ASP A 103 4.70 -21.25 23.03
C ASP A 103 4.13 -20.28 21.99
N ALA A 104 4.31 -18.98 22.23
CA ALA A 104 3.90 -17.95 21.28
C ALA A 104 4.64 -18.12 19.95
N LEU A 105 5.96 -18.31 19.99
CA LEU A 105 6.79 -18.47 18.79
C LEU A 105 6.53 -19.79 18.05
N GLU A 106 6.29 -20.89 18.76
CA GLU A 106 5.91 -22.18 18.17
C GLU A 106 4.69 -22.03 17.26
N SER A 107 3.73 -21.23 17.71
CA SER A 107 2.45 -21.08 17.06
C SER A 107 2.35 -19.85 16.14
N LEU A 108 3.30 -18.91 16.21
CA LEU A 108 3.49 -17.81 15.25
C LEU A 108 4.42 -18.20 14.08
N GLY A 109 5.24 -19.23 14.26
CA GLY A 109 6.11 -19.82 13.24
C GLY A 109 7.54 -19.27 13.19
N GLU A 110 8.39 -19.97 12.44
CA GLU A 110 9.84 -19.72 12.38
C GLU A 110 10.24 -18.32 11.87
N GLU A 111 9.43 -17.69 11.00
CA GLU A 111 9.70 -16.32 10.55
C GLU A 111 9.47 -15.29 11.67
N ALA A 112 8.50 -15.51 12.57
CA ALA A 112 8.30 -14.64 13.72
C ALA A 112 9.43 -14.82 14.74
N ARG A 113 9.85 -16.07 14.98
CA ARG A 113 11.01 -16.40 15.83
C ARG A 113 12.28 -15.67 15.37
N ARG A 114 12.61 -15.75 14.07
CA ARG A 114 13.74 -15.02 13.48
C ARG A 114 13.69 -13.51 13.72
N VAL A 115 12.50 -12.91 13.60
CA VAL A 115 12.32 -11.47 13.76
C VAL A 115 12.45 -11.02 15.21
N VAL A 116 11.95 -11.80 16.17
CA VAL A 116 12.15 -11.53 17.61
C VAL A 116 13.63 -11.64 17.97
N HIS A 117 14.33 -12.67 17.49
CA HIS A 117 15.76 -12.81 17.71
C HIS A 117 16.53 -11.62 17.15
N ALA A 118 16.22 -11.18 15.92
CA ALA A 118 16.79 -9.99 15.32
C ALA A 118 16.57 -8.73 16.18
N LEU A 119 15.36 -8.53 16.72
CA LEU A 119 15.06 -7.44 17.66
C LEU A 119 15.82 -7.56 18.99
N ALA A 120 16.10 -8.79 19.43
CA ALA A 120 16.75 -9.07 20.72
C ALA A 120 18.21 -8.62 20.77
N VAL A 121 18.93 -8.68 19.64
CA VAL A 121 20.34 -8.26 19.55
C VAL A 121 20.49 -6.78 19.23
N LEU A 122 19.48 -6.15 18.64
CA LEU A 122 19.46 -4.69 18.44
C LEU A 122 19.27 -3.93 19.76
N PRO A 123 19.62 -2.63 19.84
CA PRO A 123 19.51 -1.85 21.08
C PRO A 123 18.06 -1.70 21.59
N ALA A 124 17.88 -1.43 22.89
CA ALA A 124 16.58 -1.25 23.53
C ALA A 124 15.97 0.15 23.31
N ALA A 125 15.84 0.56 22.05
CA ALA A 125 15.18 1.79 21.62
C ALA A 125 14.16 1.48 20.53
N GLY A 126 13.37 2.47 20.10
CA GLY A 126 12.45 2.30 18.98
C GLY A 126 13.20 1.93 17.69
N ILE A 127 13.15 0.66 17.28
CA ILE A 127 13.85 0.16 16.10
C ILE A 127 12.93 0.29 14.86
N PRO A 128 13.34 0.99 13.78
CA PRO A 128 12.52 1.10 12.58
C PRO A 128 12.51 -0.21 11.77
N LEU A 129 11.44 -0.44 11.00
CA LEU A 129 11.22 -1.68 10.23
C LEU A 129 12.43 -2.07 9.37
N GLU A 130 13.08 -1.11 8.72
CA GLU A 130 14.20 -1.33 7.82
C GLU A 130 15.42 -1.91 8.56
N VAL A 131 15.62 -1.50 9.80
CA VAL A 131 16.71 -1.97 10.66
C VAL A 131 16.40 -3.37 11.20
N VAL A 132 15.15 -3.63 11.59
CA VAL A 132 14.72 -5.00 11.98
C VAL A 132 14.88 -5.97 10.81
N ALA A 133 14.51 -5.54 9.60
CA ALA A 133 14.57 -6.37 8.42
C ALA A 133 16.01 -6.72 8.03
N ALA A 134 16.90 -5.73 8.06
CA ALA A 134 18.32 -5.94 7.87
C ALA A 134 18.92 -6.86 8.95
N ALA A 135 18.53 -6.69 10.22
CA ALA A 135 18.92 -7.60 11.31
C ALA A 135 18.46 -9.04 11.10
N ALA A 136 17.29 -9.22 10.50
CA ALA A 136 16.76 -10.54 10.15
C ALA A 136 17.34 -11.11 8.84
N GLY A 137 18.19 -10.36 8.12
CA GLY A 137 18.73 -10.75 6.81
C GLY A 137 17.64 -10.87 5.73
N LYS A 138 16.56 -10.08 5.83
CA LYS A 138 15.37 -10.17 4.98
C LYS A 138 14.95 -8.79 4.49
N PRO A 139 14.27 -8.67 3.34
CA PRO A 139 13.73 -7.40 2.90
C PRO A 139 12.56 -6.97 3.81
N ALA A 140 12.44 -5.67 4.08
CA ALA A 140 11.40 -5.09 4.97
C ALA A 140 9.96 -5.58 4.69
N PRO A 141 9.52 -5.76 3.43
CA PRO A 141 8.22 -6.36 3.13
C PRO A 141 7.99 -7.76 3.72
N SER A 142 9.03 -8.61 3.77
CA SER A 142 8.95 -9.99 4.27
C SER A 142 8.88 -10.05 5.80
N VAL A 143 9.43 -9.05 6.48
CA VAL A 143 9.43 -8.95 7.95
C VAL A 143 8.17 -8.28 8.48
N ALA A 144 7.48 -7.47 7.67
CA ALA A 144 6.28 -6.74 8.09
C ALA A 144 5.15 -7.65 8.63
N ARG A 145 4.88 -8.80 8.00
CA ARG A 145 3.81 -9.72 8.45
C ARG A 145 4.19 -10.49 9.73
N PRO A 146 5.36 -11.15 9.83
CA PRO A 146 5.81 -11.73 11.09
C PRO A 146 5.83 -10.72 12.24
N LEU A 147 6.24 -9.49 11.96
CA LEU A 147 6.34 -8.44 12.95
C LEU A 147 4.98 -7.91 13.40
N GLN A 148 3.99 -7.81 12.49
CA GLN A 148 2.60 -7.61 12.89
C GLN A 148 2.05 -8.76 13.73
N LEU A 149 2.36 -10.00 13.39
CA LEU A 149 1.94 -11.18 14.17
C LEU A 149 2.51 -11.14 15.59
N LEU A 150 3.76 -10.69 15.75
CA LEU A 150 4.39 -10.48 17.05
C LEU A 150 3.76 -9.34 17.85
N VAL A 151 3.32 -8.26 17.18
CA VAL A 151 2.58 -7.18 17.82
C VAL A 151 1.21 -7.64 18.31
N HIS A 152 0.48 -8.40 17.48
CA HIS A 152 -0.80 -9.00 17.90
C HIS A 152 -0.61 -10.06 18.98
N GLY A 153 0.54 -10.76 18.96
CA GLY A 153 0.96 -11.72 19.97
C GLY A 153 1.47 -11.10 21.28
N ARG A 154 1.49 -9.76 21.40
CA ARG A 154 1.99 -9.01 22.57
C ARG A 154 3.46 -9.26 22.91
N VAL A 155 4.23 -9.80 21.96
CA VAL A 155 5.68 -10.01 22.09
C VAL A 155 6.47 -8.75 21.74
N VAL A 156 5.96 -7.96 20.79
CA VAL A 156 6.57 -6.71 20.30
C VAL A 156 5.58 -5.57 20.46
N SER A 157 6.07 -4.41 20.92
CA SER A 157 5.30 -3.17 20.99
C SER A 157 5.58 -2.30 19.77
N LEU A 158 4.54 -1.67 19.22
CA LEU A 158 4.63 -0.71 18.13
C LEU A 158 4.35 0.70 18.67
N GLU A 159 5.32 1.59 18.53
CA GLU A 159 5.14 3.02 18.81
C GLU A 159 4.66 3.73 17.53
N GLN A 160 3.55 4.48 17.62
CA GLN A 160 2.85 5.02 16.43
C GLN A 160 3.41 6.34 15.87
N GLY A 161 4.54 6.83 16.40
CA GLY A 161 5.22 8.01 15.89
C GLY A 161 6.05 7.70 14.63
N PRO A 162 7.40 7.68 14.70
CA PRO A 162 8.15 6.88 13.73
C PRO A 162 7.71 5.42 13.95
N GLN A 163 7.33 4.67 12.90
CA GLN A 163 6.92 3.26 13.06
C GLN A 163 8.10 2.43 13.59
N THR A 164 8.22 2.38 14.91
CA THR A 164 9.34 1.78 15.62
C THR A 164 8.86 0.69 16.54
N PHE A 165 9.66 -0.37 16.62
CA PHE A 165 9.35 -1.59 17.32
C PHE A 165 10.24 -1.73 18.53
N THR A 166 9.62 -2.04 19.67
CA THR A 166 10.30 -2.24 20.94
C THR A 166 9.92 -3.60 21.51
N ILE A 167 10.86 -4.21 22.22
CA ILE A 167 10.63 -5.43 23.01
C ILE A 167 11.02 -5.13 24.44
N THR A 168 10.25 -5.67 25.39
CA THR A 168 10.50 -5.46 26.81
C THR A 168 11.81 -6.17 27.22
N PRO A 169 12.52 -5.69 28.25
CA PRO A 169 13.73 -6.33 28.76
C PRO A 169 13.60 -7.83 29.06
N PRO A 170 12.52 -8.34 29.72
CA PRO A 170 12.40 -9.77 30.00
C PRO A 170 12.20 -10.60 28.71
N VAL A 171 11.39 -10.13 27.76
CA VAL A 171 11.20 -10.82 26.45
C VAL A 171 12.50 -10.85 25.66
N ARG A 172 13.29 -9.78 25.73
CA ARG A 172 14.60 -9.69 25.09
C ARG A 172 15.60 -10.68 25.66
N ALA A 173 15.65 -10.84 26.98
CA ALA A 173 16.53 -11.82 27.64
C ALA A 173 16.16 -13.24 27.20
N ALA A 174 14.88 -13.60 27.31
CA ALA A 174 14.37 -14.90 26.88
C ALA A 174 14.63 -15.18 25.39
N ALA A 175 14.46 -14.17 24.51
CA ALA A 175 14.73 -14.30 23.08
C ALA A 175 16.23 -14.51 22.77
N ARG A 176 17.14 -13.96 23.57
CA ARG A 176 18.58 -14.19 23.41
C ARG A 176 18.96 -15.60 23.84
N GLU A 177 18.40 -16.09 24.94
CA GLU A 177 18.61 -17.46 25.40
C GLU A 177 18.09 -18.49 24.38
N ASP A 178 16.89 -18.28 23.83
CA ASP A 178 16.32 -19.10 22.76
C ASP A 178 17.18 -19.08 21.48
N ALA A 179 17.78 -17.94 21.14
CA ALA A 179 18.69 -17.83 19.99
C ALA A 179 20.06 -18.48 20.24
N ALA A 180 20.59 -18.38 21.47
CA ALA A 180 21.88 -18.94 21.86
C ALA A 180 21.89 -20.47 21.92
N ALA A 181 20.71 -21.10 22.09
CA ALA A 181 20.55 -22.55 22.01
C ALA A 181 20.90 -23.15 20.63
N ASP A 182 20.97 -22.33 19.57
CA ASP A 182 21.37 -22.74 18.21
C ASP A 182 22.53 -21.87 17.69
N ALA A 183 23.75 -22.42 17.74
CA ALA A 183 24.97 -21.73 17.33
C ALA A 183 24.92 -21.15 15.91
N ARG A 184 24.22 -21.81 14.96
CA ARG A 184 24.10 -21.31 13.58
C ARG A 184 23.19 -20.09 13.49
N ARG A 185 22.14 -20.04 14.33
CA ARG A 185 21.23 -18.88 14.43
C ARG A 185 21.93 -17.71 15.12
N TRP A 186 22.71 -17.99 16.16
CA TRP A 186 23.48 -16.98 16.87
C TRP A 186 24.46 -16.23 15.95
N ASP A 187 25.26 -16.96 15.17
CA ASP A 187 26.20 -16.39 14.20
C ASP A 187 25.50 -15.60 13.08
N ALA A 188 24.35 -16.09 12.61
CA ALA A 188 23.54 -15.41 11.59
C ALA A 188 22.96 -14.10 12.11
N LEU A 189 22.58 -14.06 13.38
CA LEU A 189 22.09 -12.86 14.06
C LEU A 189 23.17 -11.79 14.14
N HIS A 190 24.40 -12.16 14.49
CA HIS A 190 25.53 -11.24 14.60
C HIS A 190 25.91 -10.65 13.23
N ARG A 191 25.82 -11.44 12.15
CA ARG A 191 25.96 -10.93 10.78
C ARG A 191 24.86 -9.93 10.41
N GLY A 192 23.60 -10.28 10.70
CA GLY A 192 22.46 -9.41 10.39
C GLY A 192 22.51 -8.08 11.15
N SER A 193 23.06 -8.04 12.37
CA SER A 193 23.14 -6.80 13.13
C SER A 193 24.17 -5.81 12.56
N ALA A 194 25.24 -6.27 11.92
CA ALA A 194 26.13 -5.39 11.16
C ALA A 194 25.42 -4.76 9.94
N ASP A 195 24.64 -5.54 9.20
CA ASP A 195 23.79 -5.07 8.10
C ASP A 195 22.70 -4.11 8.59
N ALA A 196 22.17 -4.32 9.80
CA ALA A 196 21.22 -3.44 10.46
C ALA A 196 21.81 -2.07 10.79
N MET A 197 23.07 -2.03 11.20
CA MET A 197 23.79 -0.78 11.43
C MET A 197 24.02 -0.01 10.13
N GLN A 198 24.34 -0.72 9.04
CA GLN A 198 24.44 -0.11 7.72
C GLN A 198 23.07 0.43 7.25
N ALA A 199 21.99 -0.34 7.47
CA ALA A 199 20.62 0.07 7.16
C ALA A 199 20.18 1.30 7.97
N LEU A 200 20.61 1.42 9.24
CA LEU A 200 20.35 2.59 10.08
C LEU A 200 21.03 3.86 9.53
N LEU A 201 22.26 3.73 9.02
CA LEU A 201 22.97 4.82 8.35
C LEU A 201 22.29 5.22 7.04
N PHE A 202 21.78 4.27 6.27
CA PHE A 202 20.98 4.57 5.07
C PHE A 202 19.65 5.22 5.43
N TRP A 203 18.96 4.74 6.45
CA TRP A 203 17.67 5.25 6.92
C TRP A 203 17.73 6.69 7.40
N THR A 204 18.86 7.08 8.01
CA THR A 204 19.16 8.46 8.41
C THR A 204 19.65 9.33 7.26
N ALA A 205 20.53 8.81 6.39
CA ALA A 205 21.05 9.57 5.25
C ALA A 205 19.97 9.87 4.19
N ALA A 206 18.99 8.97 4.00
CA ALA A 206 17.92 9.11 3.01
C ALA A 206 17.00 10.32 3.24
N VAL A 207 17.04 10.93 4.43
CA VAL A 207 16.26 12.12 4.78
C VAL A 207 17.10 13.36 5.02
N GLU A 208 18.42 13.34 4.76
CA GLU A 208 19.22 14.56 4.86
C GLU A 208 18.63 15.69 4.00
N GLY A 209 18.47 16.87 4.61
CA GLY A 209 17.81 18.02 3.99
C GLY A 209 16.27 18.01 4.05
N ARG A 210 15.66 16.98 4.66
CA ARG A 210 14.22 16.90 4.96
C ARG A 210 13.95 17.18 6.45
N PRO A 211 12.76 17.68 6.83
CA PRO A 211 12.45 18.00 8.23
C PRO A 211 12.51 16.78 9.17
N GLU A 212 12.29 15.57 8.64
CA GLU A 212 12.40 14.31 9.39
C GLU A 212 13.85 13.95 9.78
N ALA A 213 14.87 14.61 9.21
CA ALA A 213 16.27 14.32 9.46
C ALA A 213 16.63 14.41 10.94
N ALA A 214 16.08 15.40 11.66
CA ALA A 214 16.38 15.60 13.08
C ALA A 214 15.84 14.44 13.93
N SER A 215 14.62 13.98 13.67
CA SER A 215 13.99 12.86 14.38
C SER A 215 14.71 11.54 14.09
N ARG A 216 15.05 11.29 12.81
CA ARG A 216 15.80 10.07 12.44
C ARG A 216 17.22 10.08 12.97
N ARG A 217 17.89 11.24 12.98
CA ARG A 217 19.21 11.41 13.62
C ARG A 217 19.13 11.14 15.11
N ARG A 218 18.09 11.62 15.80
CA ARG A 218 17.89 11.34 17.23
C ARG A 218 17.73 9.84 17.50
N VAL A 219 16.86 9.16 16.75
CA VAL A 219 16.68 7.70 16.84
C VAL A 219 17.99 6.96 16.57
N ALA A 220 18.75 7.37 15.56
CA ALA A 220 20.05 6.77 15.29
C ALA A 220 21.09 7.05 16.37
N CYS A 221 21.15 8.27 16.91
CA CYS A 221 22.01 8.60 18.06
C CYS A 221 21.68 7.73 19.26
N ASP A 222 20.40 7.54 19.57
CA ASP A 222 19.94 6.72 20.69
C ASP A 222 20.29 5.23 20.46
N LEU A 223 20.13 4.73 19.23
CA LEU A 223 20.53 3.37 18.85
C LEU A 223 22.05 3.16 18.93
N PHE A 224 22.86 4.10 18.43
CA PHE A 224 24.33 4.01 18.52
C PHE A 224 24.84 4.16 19.96
N ALA A 225 24.17 4.96 20.80
CA ALA A 225 24.53 5.12 22.20
C ALA A 225 24.21 3.85 23.04
N ALA A 226 23.14 3.14 22.68
CA ALA A 226 22.67 1.94 23.34
C ALA A 226 23.24 0.64 22.74
N LEU A 227 24.13 0.74 21.75
CA LEU A 227 24.70 -0.42 21.07
C LEU A 227 25.68 -1.18 21.97
N ASP A 228 25.36 -2.44 22.25
CA ASP A 228 26.27 -3.37 22.91
C ASP A 228 27.16 -4.04 21.86
N LEU A 229 28.45 -3.72 21.90
CA LEU A 229 29.44 -4.15 20.91
C LEU A 229 30.19 -5.41 21.34
N ALA A 230 30.00 -5.88 22.57
CA ALA A 230 30.67 -7.09 23.09
C ALA A 230 30.43 -8.35 22.22
N PRO A 231 29.21 -8.62 21.70
CA PRO A 231 28.95 -9.83 20.90
C PRO A 231 29.64 -9.84 19.53
N PHE A 232 30.10 -8.69 19.02
CA PHE A 232 30.63 -8.55 17.66
C PHE A 232 32.15 -8.75 17.58
N ARG A 233 32.80 -9.02 18.70
CA ARG A 233 34.27 -9.14 18.80
C ARG A 233 34.80 -10.49 18.33
N ASP A 234 33.95 -11.52 18.27
CA ASP A 234 34.37 -12.91 18.07
C ASP A 234 34.27 -13.40 16.60
N GLY A 235 33.81 -12.56 15.65
CA GLY A 235 33.60 -12.95 14.25
C GLY A 235 34.33 -12.07 13.22
N GLU A 236 35.28 -12.65 12.45
CA GLU A 236 36.17 -11.92 11.51
C GLU A 236 35.44 -11.05 10.47
N ARG A 237 34.40 -11.56 9.80
CA ARG A 237 33.65 -10.79 8.77
C ARG A 237 32.64 -9.80 9.35
N GLY A 238 32.10 -10.07 10.55
CA GLY A 238 31.15 -9.18 11.21
C GLY A 238 31.83 -7.93 11.76
N ALA A 239 33.05 -8.11 12.31
CA ALA A 239 33.89 -7.03 12.79
C ALA A 239 34.29 -6.05 11.67
N GLU A 240 34.60 -6.54 10.47
CA GLU A 240 34.94 -5.69 9.31
C GLU A 240 33.76 -4.80 8.88
N VAL A 241 32.58 -5.39 8.66
CA VAL A 241 31.38 -4.66 8.20
C VAL A 241 30.95 -3.64 9.24
N LEU A 242 31.01 -4.00 10.53
CA LEU A 242 30.69 -3.12 11.63
C LEU A 242 31.71 -1.98 11.77
N ALA A 243 33.01 -2.28 11.71
CA ALA A 243 34.05 -1.26 11.75
C ALA A 243 33.91 -0.26 10.60
N ARG A 244 33.57 -0.74 9.39
CA ARG A 244 33.32 0.12 8.23
C ARG A 244 32.10 1.01 8.43
N ALA A 245 30.99 0.45 8.91
CA ALA A 245 29.77 1.19 9.20
C ALA A 245 30.00 2.27 10.27
N LEU A 246 30.75 1.97 11.34
CA LEU A 246 31.07 2.93 12.40
C LEU A 246 31.97 4.07 11.90
N VAL A 247 32.99 3.78 11.08
CA VAL A 247 33.82 4.83 10.46
C VAL A 247 32.99 5.71 9.53
N ASP A 248 32.12 5.12 8.70
CA ASP A 248 31.26 5.87 7.78
C ASP A 248 30.21 6.71 8.55
N ALA A 249 29.67 6.20 9.66
CA ALA A 249 28.76 6.93 10.56
C ALA A 249 29.39 8.21 11.13
N CYS A 250 30.67 8.14 11.48
CA CYS A 250 31.38 9.23 12.14
C CYS A 250 32.07 10.19 11.17
N THR A 251 32.28 9.82 9.91
CA THR A 251 33.06 10.61 8.94
C THR A 251 32.26 11.08 7.73
N VAL A 252 31.22 10.34 7.32
CA VAL A 252 30.51 10.57 6.05
C VAL A 252 29.13 11.19 6.27
N VAL A 253 28.39 10.72 7.28
CA VAL A 253 27.03 11.17 7.58
C VAL A 253 27.10 12.17 8.73
N ASP A 254 26.67 13.43 8.51
CA ASP A 254 26.66 14.46 9.56
C ASP A 254 25.46 14.23 10.50
N LEU A 255 25.53 13.13 11.25
CA LEU A 255 24.50 12.69 12.20
C LEU A 255 24.34 13.66 13.38
N GLY A 256 25.29 14.58 13.59
CA GLY A 256 25.32 15.45 14.76
C GLY A 256 25.55 14.69 16.06
N LEU A 257 26.29 13.57 16.00
CA LEU A 257 26.62 12.76 17.17
C LEU A 257 27.35 13.61 18.22
N PRO A 258 27.07 13.43 19.52
CA PRO A 258 27.89 14.01 20.58
C PRO A 258 29.36 13.62 20.40
N ALA A 259 30.28 14.55 20.67
CA ALA A 259 31.73 14.34 20.50
C ALA A 259 32.22 13.08 21.21
N GLU A 260 31.74 12.87 22.43
CA GLU A 260 32.06 11.72 23.28
C GLU A 260 31.59 10.40 22.64
N LEU A 261 30.40 10.39 22.03
CA LEU A 261 29.87 9.22 21.34
C LEU A 261 30.65 8.95 20.04
N GLN A 262 30.94 10.01 19.25
CA GLN A 262 31.72 9.90 18.02
C GLN A 262 33.14 9.35 18.28
N GLN A 263 33.79 9.79 19.37
CA GLN A 263 35.09 9.26 19.78
C GLN A 263 35.01 7.80 20.21
N ARG A 264 34.01 7.43 21.03
CA ARG A 264 33.80 6.04 21.44
C ARG A 264 33.61 5.10 20.24
N LEU A 265 32.80 5.50 19.26
CA LEU A 265 32.54 4.69 18.06
C LEU A 265 33.79 4.55 17.17
N LEU A 266 34.59 5.62 17.02
CA LEU A 266 35.84 5.59 16.23
C LEU A 266 36.96 4.81 16.93
N ASP A 267 37.09 4.94 18.25
CA ASP A 267 38.01 4.13 19.06
C ASP A 267 37.68 2.63 18.93
N GLU A 268 36.38 2.29 18.96
CA GLU A 268 35.96 0.90 18.85
C GLU A 268 36.08 0.35 17.41
N ALA A 269 35.83 1.18 16.39
CA ALA A 269 36.09 0.81 15.00
C ALA A 269 37.57 0.53 14.72
N ALA A 270 38.48 1.30 15.33
CA ALA A 270 39.92 1.07 15.24
C ALA A 270 40.33 -0.25 15.91
N ARG A 271 39.71 -0.61 17.04
CA ARG A 271 39.93 -1.89 17.73
C ARG A 271 39.41 -3.07 16.92
N LEU A 272 38.18 -2.98 16.39
CA LEU A 272 37.56 -4.03 15.56
C LEU A 272 38.33 -4.27 14.25
N SER A 273 38.98 -3.24 13.69
CA SER A 273 39.79 -3.37 12.47
C SER A 273 41.11 -4.13 12.68
N GLY A 274 41.65 -4.15 13.92
CA GLY A 274 42.86 -4.89 14.28
C GLY A 274 44.08 -4.60 13.37
N ASP A 275 45.01 -5.56 13.27
CA ASP A 275 46.09 -5.53 12.27
C ASP A 275 45.66 -6.12 10.92
N ALA A 276 44.48 -6.76 10.87
CA ALA A 276 43.93 -7.42 9.67
C ALA A 276 43.40 -6.42 8.62
N LEU A 277 42.99 -5.21 9.03
CA LEU A 277 42.47 -4.17 8.16
C LEU A 277 43.22 -2.83 8.37
N PRO A 278 44.50 -2.76 7.99
CA PRO A 278 45.38 -1.63 8.34
C PRO A 278 44.87 -0.29 7.78
N GLU A 279 44.36 -0.27 6.55
CA GLU A 279 43.81 0.94 5.92
C GLU A 279 42.56 1.46 6.63
N LEU A 280 41.70 0.56 7.14
CA LEU A 280 40.47 0.95 7.83
C LEU A 280 40.77 1.47 9.23
N ARG A 281 41.74 0.84 9.92
CA ARG A 281 42.24 1.28 11.22
C ARG A 281 42.90 2.66 11.13
N GLU A 282 43.73 2.89 10.12
CA GLU A 282 44.38 4.19 9.91
C GLU A 282 43.34 5.29 9.67
N ARG A 283 42.31 5.02 8.87
CA ARG A 283 41.18 5.94 8.65
C ARG A 283 40.41 6.24 9.94
N ALA A 284 40.16 5.24 10.77
CA ALA A 284 39.46 5.40 12.05
C ALA A 284 40.28 6.28 13.02
N LEU A 285 41.58 6.02 13.14
CA LEU A 285 42.50 6.78 13.99
C LEU A 285 42.66 8.24 13.51
N ALA A 286 42.78 8.46 12.20
CA ALA A 286 42.85 9.81 11.63
C ALA A 286 41.57 10.62 11.89
N ALA A 287 40.40 9.98 11.78
CA ALA A 287 39.12 10.60 12.11
C ALA A 287 38.98 10.92 13.60
N LEU A 288 39.46 10.01 14.46
CA LEU A 288 39.46 10.17 15.92
C LEU A 288 40.34 11.36 16.35
N GLU A 289 41.53 11.50 15.77
CA GLU A 289 42.40 12.67 16.01
C GLU A 289 41.74 13.98 15.56
N GLY A 290 41.05 13.96 14.40
CA GLY A 290 40.28 15.09 13.91
C GLY A 290 39.17 15.51 14.87
N ALA A 291 38.42 14.54 15.40
CA ALA A 291 37.36 14.76 16.37
C ALA A 291 37.90 15.34 17.70
N ARG A 292 38.99 14.79 18.24
CA ARG A 292 39.66 15.29 19.46
C ARG A 292 40.16 16.73 19.30
N ARG A 293 40.78 17.06 18.15
CA ARG A 293 41.22 18.44 17.85
C ARG A 293 40.05 19.42 17.74
N ALA A 294 38.95 19.00 17.13
CA ALA A 294 37.75 19.83 17.01
C ALA A 294 37.08 20.08 18.39
N GLU A 295 37.10 19.08 19.28
CA GLU A 295 36.59 19.21 20.66
C GLU A 295 37.41 20.17 21.50
N LEU A 296 38.75 20.07 21.42
CA LEU A 296 39.67 21.02 22.04
C LEU A 296 39.45 22.46 21.53
N ALA A 297 39.16 22.63 20.25
CA ALA A 297 38.83 23.93 19.66
C ALA A 297 37.46 24.48 20.11
N SER A 298 36.45 23.62 20.28
CA SER A 298 35.11 23.97 20.80
C SER A 298 35.17 24.33 22.30
N LYS A 299 35.92 23.57 23.11
CA LYS A 299 36.17 23.85 24.53
C LYS A 299 36.87 25.20 24.73
N ARG A 300 37.83 25.56 23.86
CA ARG A 300 38.50 26.88 23.87
C ARG A 300 37.58 28.05 23.51
N ARG A 301 36.48 27.81 22.78
CA ARG A 301 35.51 28.83 22.34
C ARG A 301 34.27 28.91 23.24
N GLY A 302 34.22 28.18 24.36
CA GLY A 302 33.08 28.22 25.30
C GLY A 302 31.76 27.71 24.73
N THR A 303 31.76 27.01 23.59
CA THR A 303 30.57 26.47 22.94
C THR A 303 30.46 24.99 23.25
N PHE A 304 29.78 24.63 24.34
CA PHE A 304 29.39 23.24 24.60
C PHE A 304 28.15 22.92 23.78
N GLY A 305 28.29 22.00 22.82
CA GLY A 305 27.14 21.43 22.11
C GLY A 305 27.41 21.17 20.65
N THR A 306 27.69 19.90 20.34
CA THR A 306 27.85 19.29 19.00
C THR A 306 29.03 19.79 18.17
N LEU A 307 29.97 18.88 17.91
CA LEU A 307 31.04 19.09 16.93
C LEU A 307 30.43 19.13 15.53
N ARG A 308 29.94 20.30 15.10
CA ARG A 308 29.75 20.54 13.66
C ARG A 308 31.10 20.38 12.98
N ALA A 309 31.16 19.46 12.01
CA ALA A 309 32.33 19.25 11.17
C ALA A 309 32.93 20.61 10.77
N THR A 310 34.17 20.86 11.17
CA THR A 310 34.83 22.15 10.93
C THR A 310 34.92 22.41 9.43
N PRO A 311 34.93 23.68 8.98
CA PRO A 311 35.06 24.03 7.56
C PRO A 311 36.28 23.37 6.90
N ALA A 312 37.37 23.19 7.66
CA ALA A 312 38.56 22.48 7.20
C ALA A 312 38.34 20.96 6.97
N ALA A 313 37.42 20.32 7.67
CA ALA A 313 37.00 18.94 7.38
C ALA A 313 36.06 18.86 6.16
N ARG A 314 35.26 19.92 5.90
CA ARG A 314 34.50 20.07 4.65
C ARG A 314 35.39 20.31 3.43
N GLU A 315 36.54 20.95 3.61
CA GLU A 315 37.49 21.25 2.53
C GLU A 315 38.52 20.14 2.28
N ARG A 316 38.97 19.42 3.32
CA ARG A 316 39.93 18.29 3.16
C ARG A 316 39.28 16.98 2.77
N GLY A 317 37.98 16.81 3.01
CA GLY A 317 37.18 15.81 2.32
C GLY A 317 36.99 16.27 0.88
N ARG A 318 37.97 15.99 0.00
CA ARG A 318 37.92 16.32 -1.43
C ARG A 318 36.49 16.12 -1.96
N PRO A 319 35.98 16.98 -2.87
CA PRO A 319 34.60 16.93 -3.37
C PRO A 319 34.19 15.58 -4.01
N GLY A 320 35.12 14.64 -4.13
CA GLY A 320 34.88 13.26 -4.51
C GLY A 320 34.26 12.33 -3.46
N HIS A 321 34.30 12.53 -2.12
CA HIS A 321 33.83 11.48 -1.18
C HIS A 321 32.31 11.48 -0.90
N ARG A 322 31.69 12.66 -0.86
CA ARG A 322 30.22 12.79 -0.98
C ARG A 322 29.76 12.25 -2.34
N ASP A 323 30.59 12.40 -3.36
CA ASP A 323 30.40 11.83 -4.68
C ASP A 323 30.82 10.37 -4.79
N VAL A 324 31.54 9.76 -3.85
CA VAL A 324 31.90 8.32 -3.84
C VAL A 324 30.86 7.53 -3.08
N LEU A 325 30.28 8.06 -1.99
CA LEU A 325 29.05 7.48 -1.43
C LEU A 325 27.83 7.83 -2.26
N ARG A 326 27.72 9.02 -2.86
CA ARG A 326 26.74 9.24 -3.94
C ARG A 326 27.10 8.47 -5.19
N LYS A 327 28.34 8.10 -5.53
CA LYS A 327 28.69 7.20 -6.66
C LYS A 327 28.58 5.73 -6.28
N ALA A 328 28.57 5.33 -5.02
CA ALA A 328 28.31 3.95 -4.61
C ALA A 328 26.79 3.74 -4.46
N VAL A 329 26.10 4.72 -3.89
CA VAL A 329 24.63 4.83 -3.91
C VAL A 329 24.13 5.07 -5.34
N ARG A 330 24.78 5.94 -6.13
CA ARG A 330 24.50 6.04 -7.58
C ARG A 330 25.06 4.85 -8.33
N ALA A 331 26.11 4.12 -7.99
CA ALA A 331 26.50 2.95 -8.79
C ALA A 331 25.56 1.75 -8.54
N ASN A 332 25.06 1.57 -7.31
CA ASN A 332 24.01 0.57 -7.04
C ASN A 332 22.64 1.05 -7.54
N ALA A 333 22.31 2.34 -7.37
CA ALA A 333 21.10 2.93 -7.93
C ALA A 333 21.19 3.16 -9.45
N GLN A 334 22.36 3.27 -10.08
CA GLN A 334 22.61 3.37 -11.53
C GLN A 334 22.78 1.98 -12.12
N ARG A 335 23.14 0.93 -11.37
CA ARG A 335 22.91 -0.44 -11.85
C ARG A 335 21.41 -0.78 -11.88
N ALA A 336 20.62 -0.13 -11.02
CA ALA A 336 19.15 -0.16 -11.07
C ALA A 336 18.51 0.94 -11.98
N ALA A 337 19.20 2.06 -12.22
CA ALA A 337 18.73 3.22 -12.99
C ALA A 337 19.56 3.51 -14.25
N ALA A 338 20.42 2.60 -14.71
CA ALA A 338 21.01 2.57 -16.06
C ALA A 338 19.96 2.33 -17.15
N ARG A 339 18.69 2.55 -16.82
CA ARG A 339 17.56 2.58 -17.74
C ARG A 339 16.82 3.93 -17.76
N SER A 340 17.24 4.92 -16.97
CA SER A 340 16.87 6.33 -17.19
C SER A 340 17.57 7.25 -16.18
N SER A 341 18.45 8.14 -16.65
CA SER A 341 18.89 9.34 -15.92
C SER A 341 18.87 10.56 -16.87
N PRO A 342 18.50 11.77 -16.40
CA PRO A 342 18.55 13.03 -17.17
C PRO A 342 19.96 13.67 -17.07
N PRO A 343 20.31 14.75 -17.83
CA PRO A 343 19.43 15.73 -18.49
C PRO A 343 19.79 16.13 -19.95
N ALA A 344 18.76 16.49 -20.73
CA ALA A 344 18.76 17.58 -21.71
C ALA A 344 17.30 18.09 -21.81
N ASP A 345 17.12 19.39 -21.58
CA ASP A 345 15.89 20.19 -21.55
C ASP A 345 14.77 19.72 -20.59
N ASP A 346 14.82 20.22 -19.35
CA ASP A 346 13.70 20.16 -18.38
C ASP A 346 12.36 20.60 -18.99
N GLU A 347 12.40 21.41 -20.06
CA GLU A 347 11.22 21.87 -20.80
C GLU A 347 10.60 20.80 -21.71
N VAL A 348 11.41 20.03 -22.45
CA VAL A 348 10.92 18.97 -23.35
C VAL A 348 10.25 17.85 -22.55
N PHE A 349 10.84 17.46 -21.42
CA PHE A 349 10.25 16.46 -20.53
C PHE A 349 8.97 16.95 -19.83
N ARG A 350 8.91 18.23 -19.42
CA ARG A 350 7.68 18.83 -18.87
C ARG A 350 6.58 18.93 -19.93
N SER A 351 6.91 19.40 -21.12
CA SER A 351 5.99 19.48 -22.26
C SER A 351 5.40 18.11 -22.62
N ALA A 352 6.24 17.06 -22.68
CA ALA A 352 5.76 15.69 -22.93
C ALA A 352 4.76 15.20 -21.87
N LYS A 353 4.93 15.56 -20.59
CA LYS A 353 3.96 15.24 -19.53
C LYS A 353 2.66 16.02 -19.65
N GLU A 354 2.73 17.29 -20.05
CA GLU A 354 1.54 18.11 -20.28
C GLU A 354 0.71 17.56 -21.45
N LEU A 355 1.38 17.09 -22.51
CA LEU A 355 0.75 16.39 -23.63
C LEU A 355 0.02 15.12 -23.20
N LEU A 356 0.61 14.29 -22.32
CA LEU A 356 -0.10 13.14 -21.72
C LEU A 356 -1.36 13.57 -20.97
N ALA A 357 -1.29 14.63 -20.17
CA ALA A 357 -2.43 15.14 -19.42
C ALA A 357 -3.52 15.73 -20.34
N ARG A 358 -3.13 16.39 -21.44
CA ARG A 358 -4.05 16.89 -22.46
C ARG A 358 -4.73 15.73 -23.21
N GLY A 359 -3.97 14.71 -23.60
CA GLY A 359 -4.51 13.49 -24.21
C GLY A 359 -5.52 12.79 -23.31
N ASN A 360 -5.25 12.66 -22.01
CA ASN A 360 -6.19 12.06 -21.04
C ASN A 360 -7.51 12.84 -20.94
N ARG A 361 -7.47 14.17 -20.99
CA ARG A 361 -8.67 15.02 -21.00
C ARG A 361 -9.47 14.84 -22.28
N ARG A 362 -8.80 14.89 -23.45
CA ARG A 362 -9.45 14.64 -24.75
C ARG A 362 -10.06 13.25 -24.84
N LEU A 363 -9.41 12.24 -24.26
CA LEU A 363 -9.96 10.89 -24.16
C LEU A 363 -11.24 10.85 -23.31
N ALA A 364 -11.29 11.59 -22.20
CA ALA A 364 -12.50 11.71 -21.39
C ALA A 364 -13.63 12.46 -22.11
N GLU A 365 -13.29 13.45 -22.93
CA GLU A 365 -14.22 14.18 -23.80
C GLU A 365 -14.67 13.36 -25.03
N GLY A 366 -14.08 12.19 -25.27
CA GLY A 366 -14.40 11.33 -26.42
C GLY A 366 -13.72 11.74 -27.73
N ALA A 367 -12.81 12.73 -27.70
CA ALA A 367 -12.02 13.16 -28.85
C ALA A 367 -10.83 12.19 -29.11
N LEU A 368 -11.13 10.97 -29.58
CA LEU A 368 -10.18 9.87 -29.69
C LEU A 368 -8.98 10.20 -30.60
N GLU A 369 -9.21 10.77 -31.79
CA GLU A 369 -8.11 11.12 -32.72
C GLU A 369 -7.17 12.18 -32.14
N ALA A 370 -7.74 13.21 -31.53
CA ALA A 370 -6.97 14.28 -30.90
C ALA A 370 -6.19 13.78 -29.66
N ALA A 371 -6.67 12.73 -28.98
CA ALA A 371 -5.94 12.07 -27.91
C ALA A 371 -4.78 11.23 -28.46
N VAL A 372 -4.97 10.48 -29.55
CA VAL A 372 -3.90 9.72 -30.23
C VAL A 372 -2.77 10.65 -30.67
N ALA A 373 -3.11 11.80 -31.27
CA ALA A 373 -2.15 12.81 -31.68
C ALA A 373 -1.31 13.30 -30.49
N ASP A 374 -1.96 13.68 -29.38
CA ASP A 374 -1.28 14.15 -28.17
C ASP A 374 -0.36 13.09 -27.55
N TYR A 375 -0.78 11.82 -27.53
CA TYR A 375 0.08 10.73 -27.06
C TYR A 375 1.24 10.45 -28.00
N GLY A 376 1.06 10.63 -29.31
CA GLY A 376 2.13 10.56 -30.31
C GLY A 376 3.17 11.65 -30.13
N GLU A 377 2.74 12.90 -29.91
CA GLU A 377 3.63 14.03 -29.61
C GLU A 377 4.35 13.84 -28.26
N ALA A 378 3.64 13.34 -27.24
CA ALA A 378 4.24 13.01 -25.95
C ALA A 378 5.30 11.92 -26.07
N LEU A 379 5.05 10.88 -26.87
CA LEU A 379 6.01 9.82 -27.16
C LEU A 379 7.28 10.38 -27.80
N ALA A 380 7.15 11.22 -28.84
CA ALA A 380 8.30 11.86 -29.48
C ALA A 380 9.10 12.73 -28.50
N GLY A 381 8.42 13.46 -27.60
CA GLY A 381 9.04 14.23 -26.53
C GLY A 381 9.80 13.35 -25.52
N PHE A 382 9.25 12.20 -25.13
CA PHE A 382 9.95 11.25 -24.26
C PHE A 382 11.08 10.48 -24.98
N GLU A 383 11.00 10.30 -26.29
CA GLU A 383 12.09 9.78 -27.13
C GLU A 383 13.25 10.78 -27.17
N ALA A 384 12.97 12.05 -27.45
CA ALA A 384 13.96 13.13 -27.42
C ALA A 384 14.59 13.30 -26.03
N ALA A 385 13.81 13.18 -24.96
CA ALA A 385 14.29 13.22 -23.58
C ALA A 385 14.96 11.90 -23.12
N THR A 386 15.05 10.88 -23.98
CA THR A 386 15.58 9.53 -23.67
C THR A 386 14.95 8.88 -22.43
N HIS A 387 13.66 9.17 -22.18
CA HIS A 387 12.94 8.75 -20.99
C HIS A 387 12.05 7.51 -21.26
N GLY A 388 12.65 6.32 -21.21
CA GLY A 388 12.02 5.03 -21.60
C GLY A 388 10.70 4.71 -20.89
N ARG A 389 10.56 5.03 -19.59
CA ARG A 389 9.29 4.84 -18.86
C ARG A 389 8.16 5.73 -19.40
N GLY A 390 8.50 6.94 -19.83
CA GLY A 390 7.54 7.92 -20.36
C GLY A 390 7.07 7.51 -21.76
N GLN A 391 8.00 7.03 -22.58
CA GLN A 391 7.71 6.42 -23.89
C GLN A 391 6.74 5.24 -23.73
N ALA A 392 7.03 4.32 -22.79
CA ALA A 392 6.18 3.17 -22.51
C ALA A 392 4.78 3.58 -22.05
N THR A 393 4.66 4.59 -21.18
CA THR A 393 3.34 5.11 -20.75
C THR A 393 2.56 5.75 -21.91
N ALA A 394 3.22 6.54 -22.77
CA ALA A 394 2.58 7.15 -23.93
C ALA A 394 2.07 6.10 -24.92
N LEU A 395 2.88 5.06 -25.19
CA LEU A 395 2.47 3.92 -26.03
C LEU A 395 1.31 3.14 -25.43
N LEU A 396 1.32 2.90 -24.11
CA LEU A 396 0.23 2.17 -23.45
C LEU A 396 -1.11 2.94 -23.56
N LEU A 397 -1.09 4.25 -23.31
CA LEU A 397 -2.28 5.10 -23.44
C LEU A 397 -2.75 5.23 -24.89
N ARG A 398 -1.84 5.37 -25.84
CA ARG A 398 -2.18 5.42 -27.27
C ARG A 398 -2.78 4.11 -27.77
N GLY A 399 -2.17 2.98 -27.40
CA GLY A 399 -2.69 1.65 -27.74
C GLY A 399 -4.10 1.41 -27.17
N ASP A 400 -4.38 1.90 -25.96
CA ASP A 400 -5.73 1.85 -25.38
C ASP A 400 -6.76 2.65 -26.19
N VAL A 401 -6.36 3.76 -26.82
CA VAL A 401 -7.24 4.52 -27.71
C VAL A 401 -7.42 3.82 -29.05
N HIS A 402 -6.35 3.30 -29.66
CA HIS A 402 -6.44 2.49 -30.88
C HIS A 402 -7.38 1.29 -30.70
N ARG A 403 -7.29 0.59 -29.55
CA ARG A 403 -8.21 -0.50 -29.20
C ARG A 403 -9.66 -0.03 -29.17
N ARG A 404 -9.96 1.13 -28.60
CA ARG A 404 -11.31 1.72 -28.58
C ARG A 404 -11.81 2.14 -29.96
N GLN A 405 -10.90 2.51 -30.87
CA GLN A 405 -11.23 2.83 -32.26
C GLN A 405 -11.41 1.56 -33.12
N GLY A 406 -11.06 0.39 -32.60
CA GLY A 406 -11.10 -0.89 -33.34
C GLY A 406 -9.84 -1.16 -34.16
N ASP A 407 -8.82 -0.30 -34.11
CA ASP A 407 -7.51 -0.57 -34.72
C ASP A 407 -6.68 -1.49 -33.81
N LEU A 408 -7.04 -2.77 -33.82
CA LEU A 408 -6.41 -3.79 -32.99
C LEU A 408 -4.94 -4.04 -33.37
N ALA A 409 -4.56 -3.78 -34.63
CA ALA A 409 -3.19 -3.95 -35.10
C ALA A 409 -2.27 -2.87 -34.52
N ALA A 410 -2.69 -1.61 -34.58
CA ALA A 410 -1.94 -0.52 -33.98
C ALA A 410 -1.89 -0.63 -32.44
N ALA A 411 -3.00 -1.06 -31.82
CA ALA A 411 -3.05 -1.32 -30.37
C ALA A 411 -2.05 -2.41 -29.96
N SER A 412 -1.99 -3.53 -30.70
CA SER A 412 -1.07 -4.64 -30.42
C SER A 412 0.39 -4.19 -30.51
N SER A 413 0.76 -3.49 -31.59
CA SER A 413 2.10 -2.93 -31.78
C SER A 413 2.50 -2.00 -30.62
N ASP A 414 1.61 -1.08 -30.23
CA ASP A 414 1.88 -0.14 -29.16
C ASP A 414 2.01 -0.82 -27.79
N HIS A 415 1.16 -1.79 -27.47
CA HIS A 415 1.22 -2.55 -26.22
C HIS A 415 2.47 -3.44 -26.14
N GLU A 416 2.90 -4.08 -27.23
CA GLU A 416 4.13 -4.88 -27.27
C GLU A 416 5.39 -4.02 -27.11
N ARG A 417 5.43 -2.85 -27.76
CA ARG A 417 6.52 -1.89 -27.58
C ARG A 417 6.54 -1.35 -26.15
N ALA A 418 5.38 -1.00 -25.57
CA ALA A 418 5.28 -0.56 -24.19
C ALA A 418 5.77 -1.63 -23.20
N LEU A 419 5.33 -2.89 -23.36
CA LEU A 419 5.79 -4.02 -22.56
C LEU A 419 7.30 -4.24 -22.65
N SER A 420 7.84 -4.19 -23.87
CA SER A 420 9.27 -4.31 -24.11
C SER A 420 10.04 -3.21 -23.41
N LEU A 421 9.56 -1.96 -23.45
CA LEU A 421 10.16 -0.83 -22.76
C LEU A 421 10.00 -0.90 -21.23
N PHE A 422 8.88 -1.37 -20.69
CA PHE A 422 8.72 -1.55 -19.23
C PHE A 422 9.61 -2.67 -18.69
N LYS A 423 9.69 -3.81 -19.40
CA LYS A 423 10.65 -4.89 -19.10
C LYS A 423 12.08 -4.40 -19.24
N ALA A 424 12.33 -3.65 -20.31
CA ALA A 424 13.57 -2.92 -20.55
C ALA A 424 13.69 -1.65 -19.70
N ALA A 425 12.85 -1.42 -18.68
CA ALA A 425 13.03 -0.38 -17.66
C ALA A 425 13.08 -1.02 -16.25
N SER A 426 12.87 -2.34 -16.15
CA SER A 426 12.64 -3.06 -14.90
C SER A 426 11.48 -2.47 -14.08
N ASP A 427 10.53 -1.81 -14.74
CA ASP A 427 9.32 -1.24 -14.13
C ASP A 427 8.24 -2.32 -14.04
N ARG A 428 8.22 -3.04 -12.92
CA ARG A 428 7.27 -4.15 -12.69
C ARG A 428 5.80 -3.71 -12.63
N ALA A 429 5.53 -2.48 -12.18
CA ALA A 429 4.17 -1.95 -12.15
C ALA A 429 3.72 -1.58 -13.57
N GLY A 430 4.58 -0.91 -14.33
CA GLY A 430 4.34 -0.62 -15.76
C GLY A 430 4.22 -1.89 -16.61
N GLU A 431 5.05 -2.91 -16.36
CA GLU A 431 4.96 -4.21 -17.03
C GLU A 431 3.60 -4.87 -16.75
N ALA A 432 3.13 -4.84 -15.51
CA ALA A 432 1.83 -5.38 -15.17
C ALA A 432 0.67 -4.61 -15.81
N MET A 433 0.76 -3.28 -15.91
CA MET A 433 -0.21 -2.47 -16.65
C MET A 433 -0.20 -2.79 -18.14
N GLY A 434 0.97 -3.01 -18.74
CA GLY A 434 1.09 -3.44 -20.14
C GLY A 434 0.47 -4.82 -20.38
N LEU A 435 0.64 -5.76 -19.43
CA LEU A 435 0.02 -7.08 -19.49
C LEU A 435 -1.50 -6.98 -19.35
N LEU A 436 -2.01 -6.13 -18.46
CA LEU A 436 -3.44 -5.84 -18.37
C LEU A 436 -3.99 -5.27 -19.70
N ALA A 437 -3.30 -4.31 -20.30
CA ALA A 437 -3.74 -3.69 -21.57
C ALA A 437 -3.75 -4.71 -22.72
N ARG A 438 -2.70 -5.53 -22.84
CA ARG A 438 -2.64 -6.61 -23.83
C ARG A 438 -3.68 -7.70 -23.56
N GLY A 439 -3.93 -8.03 -22.29
CA GLY A 439 -4.99 -8.95 -21.90
C GLY A 439 -6.37 -8.46 -22.32
N ASN A 440 -6.65 -7.16 -22.15
CA ASN A 440 -7.90 -6.54 -22.62
C ASN A 440 -8.02 -6.60 -24.15
N LEU A 441 -6.92 -6.33 -24.88
CA LEU A 441 -6.90 -6.46 -26.34
C LEU A 441 -7.17 -7.90 -26.80
N ARG A 442 -6.55 -8.89 -26.15
CA ARG A 442 -6.80 -10.31 -26.43
C ARG A 442 -8.23 -10.71 -26.11
N LEU A 443 -8.81 -10.16 -25.05
CA LEU A 443 -10.22 -10.35 -24.74
C LEU A 443 -11.10 -9.84 -25.88
N ASP A 444 -10.83 -8.64 -26.40
CA ASP A 444 -11.57 -8.08 -27.55
C ASP A 444 -11.43 -8.94 -28.82
N GLN A 445 -10.28 -9.59 -29.00
CA GLN A 445 -9.99 -10.55 -30.08
C GLN A 445 -10.56 -11.96 -29.84
N ASP A 446 -11.23 -12.19 -28.71
CA ASP A 446 -11.75 -13.51 -28.26
C ASP A 446 -10.65 -14.55 -27.97
N GLU A 447 -9.41 -14.11 -27.75
CA GLU A 447 -8.29 -14.93 -27.31
C GLU A 447 -8.31 -15.14 -25.78
N LEU A 448 -9.35 -15.81 -25.29
CA LEU A 448 -9.67 -15.92 -23.86
C LEU A 448 -8.53 -16.50 -23.01
N ALA A 449 -7.89 -17.58 -23.48
CA ALA A 449 -6.76 -18.21 -22.79
C ALA A 449 -5.52 -17.30 -22.70
N GLY A 450 -5.26 -16.54 -23.77
CA GLY A 450 -4.17 -15.57 -23.82
C GLY A 450 -4.42 -14.38 -22.88
N ALA A 451 -5.68 -13.93 -22.78
CA ALA A 451 -6.10 -12.92 -21.81
C ALA A 451 -5.96 -13.42 -20.36
N ALA A 452 -6.40 -14.64 -20.08
CA ALA A 452 -6.28 -15.26 -18.76
C ALA A 452 -4.81 -15.33 -18.28
N SER A 453 -3.90 -15.74 -19.17
CA SER A 453 -2.47 -15.80 -18.88
C SER A 453 -1.90 -14.42 -18.58
N ASP A 454 -2.22 -13.41 -19.40
CA ASP A 454 -1.72 -12.04 -19.21
C ASP A 454 -2.25 -11.43 -17.90
N TYR A 455 -3.52 -11.62 -17.58
CA TYR A 455 -4.09 -11.18 -16.30
C TYR A 455 -3.44 -11.90 -15.10
N GLY A 456 -3.18 -13.21 -15.20
CA GLY A 456 -2.50 -13.97 -14.16
C GLY A 456 -1.07 -13.47 -13.89
N CYS A 457 -0.32 -13.16 -14.96
CA CYS A 457 1.01 -12.55 -14.85
C CYS A 457 0.95 -11.14 -14.27
N ALA A 458 0.04 -10.29 -14.75
CA ALA A 458 -0.17 -8.94 -14.23
C ALA A 458 -0.50 -8.95 -12.72
N LEU A 459 -1.39 -9.83 -12.30
CA LEU A 459 -1.81 -9.96 -10.90
C LEU A 459 -0.64 -10.35 -9.98
N THR A 460 0.20 -11.29 -10.42
CA THR A 460 1.41 -11.69 -9.69
C THR A 460 2.38 -10.52 -9.52
N LEU A 461 2.61 -9.75 -10.59
CA LEU A 461 3.49 -8.58 -10.55
C LEU A 461 2.95 -7.47 -9.65
N LEU A 462 1.64 -7.16 -9.73
CA LEU A 462 1.01 -6.11 -8.93
C LEU A 462 1.00 -6.46 -7.44
N ARG A 463 0.76 -7.73 -7.10
CA ARG A 463 0.90 -8.24 -5.72
C ARG A 463 2.32 -8.12 -5.20
N ALA A 464 3.32 -8.45 -6.02
CA ALA A 464 4.72 -8.28 -5.67
C ALA A 464 5.09 -6.80 -5.45
N CYS A 465 4.49 -5.89 -6.21
CA CYS A 465 4.68 -4.45 -6.09
C CYS A 465 3.80 -3.79 -5.01
N ARG A 466 2.89 -4.55 -4.38
CA ARG A 466 1.86 -4.05 -3.45
C ARG A 466 0.97 -2.95 -4.04
N ASP A 467 0.76 -2.98 -5.36
CA ASP A 467 -0.15 -2.07 -6.03
C ASP A 467 -1.59 -2.61 -5.94
N ARG A 468 -2.32 -2.12 -4.94
CA ARG A 468 -3.70 -2.52 -4.66
C ARG A 468 -4.69 -2.03 -5.72
N LEU A 469 -4.48 -0.84 -6.26
CA LEU A 469 -5.35 -0.30 -7.29
C LEU A 469 -5.19 -1.08 -8.60
N GLY A 470 -3.93 -1.36 -8.98
CA GLY A 470 -3.65 -2.25 -10.09
C GLY A 470 -4.20 -3.66 -9.87
N GLU A 471 -4.07 -4.22 -8.66
CA GLU A 471 -4.66 -5.53 -8.31
C GLU A 471 -6.18 -5.54 -8.55
N ALA A 472 -6.89 -4.50 -8.11
CA ALA A 472 -8.33 -4.38 -8.33
C ALA A 472 -8.70 -4.25 -9.82
N ASN A 473 -7.93 -3.47 -10.59
CA ASN A 473 -8.14 -3.33 -12.04
C ASN A 473 -8.04 -4.67 -12.77
N VAL A 474 -7.02 -5.48 -12.44
CA VAL A 474 -6.84 -6.82 -13.04
C VAL A 474 -7.94 -7.77 -12.60
N LEU A 475 -8.35 -7.74 -11.33
CA LEU A 475 -9.45 -8.59 -10.84
C LEU A 475 -10.78 -8.26 -11.51
N LYS A 476 -11.06 -6.98 -11.78
CA LYS A 476 -12.22 -6.57 -12.59
C LYS A 476 -12.12 -7.16 -13.99
N ALA A 477 -10.98 -7.02 -14.67
CA ALA A 477 -10.77 -7.57 -16.01
C ALA A 477 -10.86 -9.11 -16.07
N GLN A 478 -10.39 -9.82 -15.03
CA GLN A 478 -10.61 -11.26 -14.88
C GLN A 478 -12.10 -11.59 -14.69
N GLY A 479 -12.84 -10.75 -13.98
CA GLY A 479 -14.30 -10.88 -13.87
C GLY A 479 -15.00 -10.72 -15.21
N ASP A 480 -14.58 -9.76 -16.04
CA ASP A 480 -15.11 -9.56 -17.39
C ASP A 480 -14.84 -10.78 -18.28
N LEU A 481 -13.63 -11.35 -18.19
CA LEU A 481 -13.24 -12.58 -18.88
C LEU A 481 -14.13 -13.74 -18.47
N CYS A 482 -14.28 -14.00 -17.17
CA CYS A 482 -15.15 -15.06 -16.67
C CYS A 482 -16.62 -14.84 -17.09
N PHE A 483 -17.08 -13.59 -17.10
CA PHE A 483 -18.43 -13.25 -17.57
C PHE A 483 -18.62 -13.58 -19.06
N ARG A 484 -17.62 -13.32 -19.90
CA ARG A 484 -17.62 -13.70 -21.33
C ARG A 484 -17.58 -15.21 -21.53
N GLU A 485 -16.80 -15.93 -20.73
CA GLU A 485 -16.74 -17.40 -20.73
C GLU A 485 -18.04 -18.05 -20.23
N GLY A 486 -18.91 -17.28 -19.57
CA GLY A 486 -20.14 -17.77 -18.95
C GLY A 486 -19.93 -18.33 -17.53
N ASP A 487 -18.73 -18.27 -16.96
CA ASP A 487 -18.48 -18.56 -15.54
C ASP A 487 -18.96 -17.39 -14.67
N LEU A 488 -20.27 -17.35 -14.44
CA LEU A 488 -20.92 -16.33 -13.62
C LEU A 488 -20.39 -16.34 -12.17
N ALA A 489 -20.07 -17.53 -11.63
CA ALA A 489 -19.55 -17.66 -10.27
C ALA A 489 -18.11 -17.14 -10.15
N GLY A 490 -17.27 -17.39 -11.17
CA GLY A 490 -15.94 -16.81 -11.30
C GLY A 490 -16.00 -15.29 -11.39
N ALA A 491 -16.89 -14.77 -12.25
CA ALA A 491 -17.12 -13.34 -12.40
C ALA A 491 -17.54 -12.70 -11.07
N ALA A 492 -18.48 -13.30 -10.34
CA ALA A 492 -18.93 -12.81 -9.03
C ALA A 492 -17.76 -12.69 -8.04
N ARG A 493 -16.97 -13.77 -7.89
CA ARG A 493 -15.81 -13.78 -6.99
C ARG A 493 -14.77 -12.73 -7.36
N ALA A 494 -14.54 -12.52 -8.66
CA ALA A 494 -13.56 -11.57 -9.15
C ALA A 494 -14.01 -10.12 -8.90
N TYR A 495 -15.26 -9.78 -9.22
CA TYR A 495 -15.83 -8.47 -8.96
C TYR A 495 -15.92 -8.17 -7.46
N ASP A 496 -16.35 -9.13 -6.63
CA ASP A 496 -16.44 -8.93 -5.18
C ASP A 496 -15.06 -8.68 -4.55
N ARG A 497 -14.02 -9.39 -5.01
CA ARG A 497 -12.64 -9.14 -4.56
C ARG A 497 -12.12 -7.78 -5.03
N ALA A 498 -12.42 -7.39 -6.27
CA ALA A 498 -12.06 -6.07 -6.77
C ALA A 498 -12.71 -4.96 -5.93
N LEU A 499 -14.01 -5.07 -5.66
CA LEU A 499 -14.76 -4.12 -4.82
C LEU A 499 -14.20 -4.06 -3.39
N TYR A 500 -13.94 -5.21 -2.76
CA TYR A 500 -13.34 -5.26 -1.42
C TYR A 500 -12.00 -4.50 -1.34
N ILE A 501 -11.15 -4.64 -2.37
CA ILE A 501 -9.87 -3.93 -2.42
C ILE A 501 -10.09 -2.43 -2.62
N LEU A 502 -11.02 -2.04 -3.52
CA LEU A 502 -11.31 -0.63 -3.81
C LEU A 502 -11.88 0.09 -2.58
N GLU A 503 -12.87 -0.50 -1.91
CA GLU A 503 -13.42 0.00 -0.65
C GLU A 503 -12.35 0.12 0.44
N GLY A 504 -11.44 -0.87 0.54
CA GLY A 504 -10.32 -0.82 1.47
C GLY A 504 -9.27 0.26 1.16
N VAL A 505 -9.03 0.56 -0.12
CA VAL A 505 -8.17 1.66 -0.55
C VAL A 505 -8.83 3.00 -0.21
N GLU A 506 -10.12 3.15 -0.47
CA GLU A 506 -10.90 4.35 -0.17
C GLU A 506 -10.95 4.63 1.33
N GLU A 507 -11.29 3.64 2.17
CA GLU A 507 -11.34 3.82 3.62
C GLU A 507 -9.97 4.17 4.20
N ARG A 508 -8.88 3.64 3.62
CA ARG A 508 -7.52 4.01 4.02
C ARG A 508 -7.17 5.44 3.64
N VAL A 509 -7.61 5.91 2.48
CA VAL A 509 -7.45 7.32 2.08
C VAL A 509 -8.31 8.22 2.96
N LEU A 510 -9.55 7.84 3.22
CA LEU A 510 -10.49 8.60 4.05
C LEU A 510 -10.06 8.68 5.52
N SER A 511 -9.55 7.59 6.12
CA SER A 511 -9.00 7.59 7.48
C SER A 511 -7.75 8.47 7.61
N GLN A 512 -6.88 8.47 6.61
CA GLN A 512 -5.73 9.39 6.54
C GLN A 512 -6.19 10.85 6.42
N LEU A 513 -7.35 11.13 5.83
CA LEU A 513 -7.93 12.48 5.73
C LEU A 513 -8.69 12.91 6.99
N ARG A 514 -9.41 12.00 7.67
CA ARG A 514 -10.18 12.25 8.90
C ARG A 514 -9.31 12.48 10.14
N SER A 515 -8.01 12.19 10.06
CA SER A 515 -7.05 12.48 11.12
C SER A 515 -6.95 14.00 11.38
N PRO A 516 -7.13 14.48 12.63
CA PRO A 516 -7.23 15.91 12.93
C PRO A 516 -5.98 16.67 12.49
N PRO A 517 -6.10 17.97 12.13
CA PRO A 517 -4.92 18.75 11.82
C PRO A 517 -4.02 18.82 13.05
N PRO A 518 -2.70 18.85 12.84
CA PRO A 518 -1.78 18.96 13.96
C PRO A 518 -2.04 20.23 14.80
N SER A 519 -2.02 20.09 16.11
CA SER A 519 -2.40 21.13 17.07
C SER A 519 -1.30 22.16 17.32
N SER A 520 -0.04 21.85 17.00
CA SER A 520 1.11 22.73 17.28
C SER A 520 1.59 23.56 16.08
N ARG A 521 2.14 24.74 16.39
CA ARG A 521 2.65 25.72 15.40
C ARG A 521 3.83 25.17 14.58
N ASP A 522 4.57 24.19 15.12
CA ASP A 522 5.69 23.50 14.46
C ASP A 522 5.24 22.35 13.55
N GLU A 523 4.21 21.59 13.93
CA GLU A 523 3.60 20.62 13.03
C GLU A 523 2.84 21.30 11.86
N ARG A 524 2.32 22.52 12.08
CA ARG A 524 1.84 23.41 11.01
C ARG A 524 2.96 23.92 10.09
N ARG A 525 4.25 23.63 10.33
CA ARG A 525 5.34 23.88 9.37
C ARG A 525 5.93 22.59 8.81
N GLY A 526 5.83 21.47 9.53
CA GLY A 526 6.36 20.16 9.14
C GLY A 526 5.42 19.27 8.32
N GLY A 527 4.13 19.59 8.22
CA GLY A 527 3.18 18.87 7.36
C GLY A 527 3.59 18.94 5.89
N SER A 528 3.87 17.78 5.28
CA SER A 528 4.25 17.64 3.87
C SER A 528 3.43 18.56 2.98
N SER A 529 4.12 19.42 2.22
CA SER A 529 3.52 20.31 1.22
C SER A 529 2.62 19.57 0.22
N ARG A 530 2.68 18.24 0.13
CA ARG A 530 1.82 17.41 -0.73
C ARG A 530 0.51 16.97 -0.10
N ALA A 531 0.49 16.59 1.18
CA ALA A 531 -0.75 16.29 1.92
C ALA A 531 -1.42 17.59 2.37
N ARG A 532 -0.61 18.63 2.63
CA ARG A 532 -1.08 19.98 2.85
C ARG A 532 -1.55 20.63 1.57
N ALA A 533 -0.85 20.54 0.42
CA ALA A 533 -1.41 21.01 -0.85
C ALA A 533 -2.58 20.13 -1.32
N ALA A 534 -2.60 18.81 -1.07
CA ALA A 534 -3.78 17.99 -1.37
C ALA A 534 -4.98 18.32 -0.47
N ARG A 535 -4.75 18.71 0.80
CA ARG A 535 -5.81 19.16 1.73
C ARG A 535 -6.17 20.65 1.60
N GLU A 536 -5.23 21.51 1.16
CA GLU A 536 -5.40 22.97 0.98
C GLU A 536 -5.82 23.32 -0.45
N VAL A 537 -5.75 22.41 -1.43
CA VAL A 537 -6.09 22.71 -2.83
C VAL A 537 -7.25 21.87 -3.38
N LEU A 538 -7.59 20.71 -2.81
CA LEU A 538 -8.63 19.85 -3.41
C LEU A 538 -9.55 19.21 -2.35
N PRO A 539 -10.89 19.38 -2.41
CA PRO A 539 -11.83 18.66 -1.55
C PRO A 539 -11.75 17.13 -1.73
N GLN A 540 -12.25 16.37 -0.74
CA GLN A 540 -12.21 14.88 -0.70
C GLN A 540 -12.48 14.15 -2.04
N PRO A 541 -13.49 14.54 -2.84
CA PRO A 541 -13.77 13.91 -4.13
C PRO A 541 -12.62 14.08 -5.14
N ASP A 542 -11.90 15.19 -5.09
CA ASP A 542 -10.85 15.48 -6.06
C ASP A 542 -9.56 14.68 -5.82
N LEU A 543 -9.31 14.20 -4.60
CA LEU A 543 -8.17 13.32 -4.30
C LEU A 543 -8.44 11.88 -4.76
N LEU A 544 -9.66 11.39 -4.56
CA LEU A 544 -10.10 10.07 -5.04
C LEU A 544 -10.16 10.05 -6.58
N ARG A 545 -10.65 11.14 -7.19
CA ARG A 545 -10.57 11.42 -8.62
C ARG A 545 -9.13 11.45 -9.14
N ALA A 546 -8.20 12.10 -8.41
CA ALA A 546 -6.78 12.17 -8.78
C ALA A 546 -6.05 10.82 -8.68
N LEU A 547 -6.55 9.86 -7.89
CA LEU A 547 -6.02 8.51 -7.79
C LEU A 547 -6.65 7.54 -8.81
N GLY A 548 -7.71 7.94 -9.51
CA GLY A 548 -8.40 7.11 -10.51
C GLY A 548 -9.17 5.91 -9.94
N CYS A 549 -9.26 5.78 -8.62
CA CYS A 549 -9.96 4.68 -7.94
C CYS A 549 -11.47 4.69 -8.22
N GLU A 550 -12.09 5.87 -8.25
CA GLU A 550 -13.54 6.04 -8.37
C GLU A 550 -14.08 5.49 -9.69
N GLN A 551 -13.34 5.67 -10.79
CA GLN A 551 -13.76 5.18 -12.10
C GLN A 551 -13.72 3.65 -12.16
N THR A 552 -12.65 3.03 -11.67
CA THR A 552 -12.58 1.56 -11.57
C THR A 552 -13.68 1.05 -10.64
N HIS A 553 -13.91 1.73 -9.52
CA HIS A 553 -14.92 1.35 -8.54
C HIS A 553 -16.34 1.39 -9.15
N ALA A 554 -16.71 2.51 -9.78
CA ALA A 554 -17.99 2.66 -10.47
C ALA A 554 -18.17 1.62 -11.58
N ARG A 555 -17.13 1.38 -12.40
CA ARG A 555 -17.16 0.35 -13.46
C ARG A 555 -17.31 -1.06 -12.91
N THR A 556 -16.73 -1.35 -11.74
CA THR A 556 -16.84 -2.67 -11.10
C THR A 556 -18.24 -2.88 -10.53
N TRP A 557 -18.85 -1.86 -9.92
CA TRP A 557 -20.26 -1.90 -9.52
C TRP A 557 -21.18 -2.13 -10.71
N GLN A 558 -20.97 -1.42 -11.81
CA GLN A 558 -21.74 -1.60 -13.04
C GLN A 558 -21.59 -3.03 -13.59
N ALA A 559 -20.36 -3.54 -13.72
CA ALA A 559 -20.09 -4.89 -14.23
C ALA A 559 -20.71 -5.99 -13.35
N ARG A 560 -20.69 -5.82 -12.02
CA ARG A 560 -21.39 -6.75 -11.11
C ARG A 560 -22.92 -6.62 -11.21
N GLY A 561 -23.43 -5.42 -11.47
CA GLY A 561 -24.83 -5.19 -11.80
C GLY A 561 -25.27 -5.97 -13.04
N ASP A 562 -24.49 -5.91 -14.11
CA ASP A 562 -24.72 -6.66 -15.36
C ASP A 562 -24.68 -8.19 -15.13
N LEU A 563 -23.72 -8.66 -14.32
CA LEU A 563 -23.65 -10.04 -13.88
C LEU A 563 -24.92 -10.48 -13.13
N ARG A 564 -25.34 -9.70 -12.13
CA ARG A 564 -26.54 -10.00 -11.34
C ARG A 564 -27.82 -9.96 -12.16
N LEU A 565 -27.89 -9.09 -13.17
CA LEU A 565 -28.98 -9.09 -14.13
C LEU A 565 -29.01 -10.42 -14.91
N ARG A 566 -27.86 -10.93 -15.36
CA ARG A 566 -27.74 -12.24 -16.04
C ARG A 566 -28.13 -13.40 -15.13
N GLU A 567 -27.82 -13.32 -13.83
CA GLU A 567 -28.26 -14.25 -12.80
C GLU A 567 -29.74 -14.08 -12.38
N ARG A 568 -30.47 -13.15 -12.99
CA ARG A 568 -31.86 -12.76 -12.65
C ARG A 568 -32.06 -12.19 -11.25
N GLN A 569 -30.99 -11.74 -10.59
CA GLN A 569 -31.00 -11.06 -9.30
C GLN A 569 -31.31 -9.56 -9.47
N THR A 570 -32.49 -9.26 -10.00
CA THR A 570 -32.88 -7.92 -10.45
C THR A 570 -32.90 -6.84 -9.35
N ALA A 571 -33.12 -7.20 -8.08
CA ALA A 571 -33.07 -6.26 -6.96
C ALA A 571 -31.62 -5.86 -6.61
N LEU A 572 -30.70 -6.83 -6.61
CA LEU A 572 -29.30 -6.59 -6.33
C LEU A 572 -28.62 -5.86 -7.50
N ALA A 573 -28.99 -6.16 -8.74
CA ALA A 573 -28.55 -5.42 -9.92
C ALA A 573 -28.95 -3.94 -9.85
N ALA A 574 -30.19 -3.64 -9.46
CA ALA A 574 -30.65 -2.25 -9.32
C ALA A 574 -29.86 -1.47 -8.26
N ARG A 575 -29.48 -2.14 -7.16
CA ARG A 575 -28.63 -1.55 -6.11
C ARG A 575 -27.22 -1.27 -6.63
N ASP A 576 -26.64 -2.23 -7.35
CA ASP A 576 -25.29 -2.09 -7.90
C ASP A 576 -25.21 -0.96 -8.94
N TYR A 577 -26.19 -0.85 -9.85
CA TYR A 577 -26.28 0.30 -10.75
C TYR A 577 -26.48 1.62 -9.98
N GLY A 578 -27.24 1.60 -8.88
CA GLY A 578 -27.38 2.75 -7.99
C GLY A 578 -26.05 3.23 -7.41
N ASN A 579 -25.23 2.30 -6.91
CA ASN A 579 -23.89 2.62 -6.39
C ASN A 579 -22.96 3.14 -7.49
N ALA A 580 -22.98 2.53 -8.68
CA ALA A 580 -22.20 3.01 -9.83
C ALA A 580 -22.57 4.46 -10.22
N ILE A 581 -23.87 4.78 -10.28
CA ILE A 581 -24.37 6.14 -10.60
C ILE A 581 -23.87 7.16 -9.58
N LEU A 582 -23.92 6.84 -8.28
CA LEU A 582 -23.43 7.75 -7.23
C LEU A 582 -21.94 8.03 -7.39
N LEU A 583 -21.13 6.99 -7.63
CA LEU A 583 -19.69 7.15 -7.82
C LEU A 583 -19.35 7.90 -9.13
N TYR A 584 -20.09 7.68 -10.21
CA TYR A 584 -19.91 8.46 -11.45
C TYR A 584 -20.27 9.94 -11.25
N ARG A 585 -21.32 10.23 -10.49
CA ARG A 585 -21.68 11.61 -10.11
C ARG A 585 -20.59 12.28 -9.29
N ASP A 586 -20.11 11.62 -8.25
CA ASP A 586 -19.09 12.16 -7.34
C ASP A 586 -17.76 12.38 -8.09
N SER A 587 -17.39 11.44 -8.97
CA SER A 587 -16.20 11.56 -9.81
C SER A 587 -16.34 12.55 -10.97
N GLY A 588 -17.55 13.01 -11.29
CA GLY A 588 -17.82 13.91 -12.42
C GLY A 588 -17.75 13.24 -13.79
N ASP A 589 -17.70 11.90 -13.86
CA ASP A 589 -17.76 11.14 -15.11
C ASP A 589 -19.21 11.07 -15.62
N ARG A 590 -19.64 12.14 -16.30
CA ARG A 590 -20.99 12.27 -16.85
C ARG A 590 -21.35 11.19 -17.87
N ARG A 591 -20.36 10.72 -18.65
CA ARG A 591 -20.58 9.67 -19.66
C ARG A 591 -20.84 8.33 -18.98
N GLY A 592 -20.06 7.98 -17.95
CA GLY A 592 -20.28 6.81 -17.11
C GLY A 592 -21.63 6.86 -16.37
N GLU A 593 -21.99 8.03 -15.82
CA GLU A 593 -23.29 8.23 -15.17
C GLU A 593 -24.45 7.96 -16.12
N ALA A 594 -24.42 8.54 -17.32
CA ALA A 594 -25.47 8.38 -18.33
C ALA A 594 -25.62 6.91 -18.77
N ALA A 595 -24.50 6.20 -18.95
CA ALA A 595 -24.50 4.77 -19.28
C ALA A 595 -25.11 3.91 -18.17
N ALA A 596 -24.76 4.18 -16.90
CA ALA A 596 -25.30 3.45 -15.76
C ALA A 596 -26.79 3.75 -15.51
N LEU A 597 -27.22 5.00 -15.75
CA LEU A 597 -28.64 5.39 -15.75
C LEU A 597 -29.42 4.62 -16.82
N LYS A 598 -28.92 4.55 -18.05
CA LYS A 598 -29.53 3.74 -19.12
C LYS A 598 -29.67 2.27 -18.69
N ALA A 599 -28.60 1.66 -18.17
CA ALA A 599 -28.62 0.26 -17.74
C ALA A 599 -29.66 0.00 -16.64
N ARG A 600 -29.76 0.91 -15.66
CA ARG A 600 -30.80 0.83 -14.63
C ARG A 600 -32.20 1.06 -15.19
N GLY A 601 -32.34 1.95 -16.18
CA GLY A 601 -33.57 2.18 -16.92
C GLY A 601 -34.05 0.93 -17.66
N ASP A 602 -33.15 0.24 -18.36
CA ASP A 602 -33.44 -1.02 -19.06
C ASP A 602 -33.91 -2.10 -18.07
N LEU A 603 -33.23 -2.23 -16.93
CA LEU A 603 -33.64 -3.12 -15.85
C LEU A 603 -35.02 -2.76 -15.29
N ARG A 604 -35.31 -1.47 -15.07
CA ARG A 604 -36.62 -1.01 -14.57
C ARG A 604 -37.73 -1.26 -15.59
N ARG A 605 -37.45 -1.08 -16.89
CA ARG A 605 -38.38 -1.40 -17.99
C ARG A 605 -38.74 -2.89 -17.95
N GLN A 606 -37.74 -3.77 -17.92
CA GLN A 606 -37.94 -5.22 -17.83
C GLN A 606 -38.78 -5.66 -16.61
N ARG A 607 -38.71 -4.92 -15.50
CA ARG A 607 -39.49 -5.17 -14.28
C ARG A 607 -40.90 -4.55 -14.27
N GLY A 608 -41.27 -3.80 -15.31
CA GLY A 608 -42.52 -3.05 -15.36
C GLY A 608 -42.54 -1.78 -14.48
N ALA A 609 -41.39 -1.36 -13.94
CA ALA A 609 -41.25 -0.11 -13.18
C ALA A 609 -41.13 1.10 -14.12
N LEU A 610 -42.10 1.24 -15.02
CA LEU A 610 -42.06 2.15 -16.16
C LEU A 610 -41.79 3.62 -15.76
N PRO A 611 -42.42 4.19 -14.70
CA PRO A 611 -42.15 5.59 -14.29
C PRO A 611 -40.68 5.83 -13.90
N GLY A 612 -40.06 4.85 -13.24
CA GLY A 612 -38.65 4.94 -12.87
C GLY A 612 -37.71 4.75 -14.06
N ALA A 613 -38.08 3.91 -15.03
CA ALA A 613 -37.33 3.75 -16.28
C ALA A 613 -37.34 5.03 -17.12
N GLN A 614 -38.50 5.68 -17.22
CA GLN A 614 -38.64 6.96 -17.92
C GLN A 614 -37.67 8.03 -17.39
N ARG A 615 -37.64 8.22 -16.07
CA ARG A 615 -36.76 9.20 -15.41
C ARG A 615 -35.29 8.89 -15.68
N ASP A 616 -34.91 7.62 -15.57
CA ASP A 616 -33.52 7.21 -15.84
C ASP A 616 -33.12 7.47 -17.29
N TYR A 617 -34.00 7.23 -18.27
CA TYR A 617 -33.73 7.55 -19.68
C TYR A 617 -33.70 9.06 -19.96
N GLU A 618 -34.58 9.85 -19.34
CA GLU A 618 -34.57 11.31 -19.49
C GLU A 618 -33.29 11.92 -18.91
N ASP A 619 -32.88 11.46 -17.72
CA ASP A 619 -31.64 11.89 -17.09
C ASP A 619 -30.41 11.48 -17.93
N ALA A 620 -30.37 10.24 -18.44
CA ALA A 620 -29.30 9.77 -19.31
C ALA A 620 -29.23 10.53 -20.64
N LEU A 621 -30.39 10.80 -21.27
CA LEU A 621 -30.44 11.53 -22.54
C LEU A 621 -29.92 12.95 -22.37
N ARG A 622 -30.34 13.65 -21.32
CA ARG A 622 -29.86 15.01 -21.02
C ARG A 622 -28.34 15.03 -20.85
N LEU A 623 -27.76 14.07 -20.14
CA LEU A 623 -26.31 14.00 -19.97
C LEU A 623 -25.57 13.73 -21.29
N PHE A 624 -26.07 12.83 -22.13
CA PHE A 624 -25.47 12.59 -23.46
C PHE A 624 -25.66 13.77 -24.42
N GLU A 625 -26.75 14.55 -24.29
CA GLU A 625 -26.96 15.81 -25.00
C GLU A 625 -25.95 16.88 -24.57
N GLU A 626 -25.73 17.05 -23.25
CA GLU A 626 -24.72 17.96 -22.72
C GLU A 626 -23.29 17.60 -23.17
N LEU A 627 -23.00 16.31 -23.35
CA LEU A 627 -21.71 15.81 -23.81
C LEU A 627 -21.54 15.85 -25.34
N GLY A 628 -22.62 16.09 -26.10
CA GLY A 628 -22.61 15.96 -27.56
C GLY A 628 -22.38 14.52 -28.06
N ASP A 629 -22.62 13.51 -27.22
CA ASP A 629 -22.40 12.09 -27.55
C ASP A 629 -23.59 11.52 -28.36
N SER A 630 -23.54 11.67 -29.68
CA SER A 630 -24.61 11.24 -30.59
C SER A 630 -24.93 9.74 -30.51
N ALA A 631 -23.91 8.89 -30.29
CA ALA A 631 -24.11 7.45 -30.16
C ALA A 631 -24.83 7.10 -28.85
N GLY A 632 -24.43 7.73 -27.73
CA GLY A 632 -25.10 7.60 -26.44
C GLY A 632 -26.56 8.08 -26.49
N GLN A 633 -26.81 9.22 -27.12
CA GLN A 633 -28.16 9.76 -27.35
C GLN A 633 -29.03 8.77 -28.14
N ALA A 634 -28.52 8.24 -29.25
CA ALA A 634 -29.25 7.30 -30.08
C ALA A 634 -29.62 6.02 -29.33
N ALA A 635 -28.70 5.47 -28.53
CA ALA A 635 -28.94 4.29 -27.71
C ALA A 635 -30.00 4.51 -26.62
N VAL A 636 -30.03 5.68 -25.99
CA VAL A 636 -31.05 6.02 -24.97
C VAL A 636 -32.40 6.31 -25.63
N LEU A 637 -32.43 7.01 -26.77
CA LEU A 637 -33.65 7.25 -27.53
C LEU A 637 -34.30 5.95 -27.99
N HIS A 638 -33.51 4.98 -28.45
CA HIS A 638 -34.00 3.65 -28.78
C HIS A 638 -34.63 2.95 -27.56
N ALA A 639 -33.92 2.93 -26.43
CA ALA A 639 -34.41 2.31 -25.19
C ALA A 639 -35.66 2.99 -24.60
N ARG A 640 -35.80 4.31 -24.81
CA ARG A 640 -36.99 5.08 -24.44
C ARG A 640 -38.15 4.86 -25.42
N ALA A 641 -37.87 4.68 -26.70
CA ALA A 641 -38.87 4.32 -27.70
C ALA A 641 -39.48 2.94 -27.39
N ASP A 642 -38.66 1.95 -27.01
CA ASP A 642 -39.12 0.64 -26.49
C ASP A 642 -40.10 0.82 -25.32
N LEU A 643 -39.73 1.67 -24.35
CA LEU A 643 -40.58 1.98 -23.18
C LEU A 643 -41.90 2.65 -23.57
N ARG A 644 -41.89 3.55 -24.55
CA ARG A 644 -43.09 4.23 -25.06
C ARG A 644 -44.01 3.25 -25.79
N CYS A 645 -43.46 2.34 -26.59
CA CYS A 645 -44.19 1.23 -27.20
C CYS A 645 -44.90 0.36 -26.15
N GLU A 646 -44.22 -0.01 -25.06
CA GLU A 646 -44.80 -0.79 -23.96
C GLU A 646 -45.94 -0.04 -23.22
N ARG A 647 -45.94 1.30 -23.26
CA ARG A 647 -47.00 2.15 -22.69
C ARG A 647 -48.13 2.47 -23.65
N GLY A 648 -48.02 2.11 -24.93
CA GLY A 648 -48.98 2.45 -25.98
C GLY A 648 -48.82 3.86 -26.58
N ASP A 649 -47.74 4.59 -26.27
CA ASP A 649 -47.42 5.87 -26.91
C ASP A 649 -46.65 5.63 -28.23
N THR A 650 -47.38 5.20 -29.26
CA THR A 650 -46.82 4.84 -30.56
C THR A 650 -46.26 6.06 -31.30
N ALA A 651 -46.92 7.21 -31.22
CA ALA A 651 -46.47 8.46 -31.84
C ALA A 651 -45.15 8.95 -31.22
N GLY A 652 -45.05 8.96 -29.88
CA GLY A 652 -43.81 9.32 -29.20
C GLY A 652 -42.69 8.30 -29.41
N ALA A 653 -43.00 7.01 -29.55
CA ALA A 653 -42.01 5.99 -29.89
C ALA A 653 -41.45 6.17 -31.31
N ALA A 654 -42.31 6.44 -32.31
CA ALA A 654 -41.90 6.67 -33.69
C ALA A 654 -40.92 7.86 -33.80
N LEU A 655 -41.21 8.95 -33.10
CA LEU A 655 -40.32 10.12 -33.04
C LEU A 655 -38.96 9.77 -32.44
N ASP A 656 -38.94 9.08 -31.30
CA ASP A 656 -37.67 8.69 -30.66
C ASP A 656 -36.84 7.74 -31.55
N TYR A 657 -37.48 6.77 -32.19
CA TYR A 657 -36.80 5.88 -33.14
C TYR A 657 -36.25 6.64 -34.36
N SER A 658 -37.02 7.56 -34.94
CA SER A 658 -36.55 8.36 -36.07
C SER A 658 -35.34 9.24 -35.69
N ARG A 659 -35.35 9.80 -34.48
CA ARG A 659 -34.24 10.62 -33.98
C ARG A 659 -33.01 9.77 -33.67
N ALA A 660 -33.21 8.57 -33.11
CA ALA A 660 -32.12 7.61 -32.91
C ALA A 660 -31.48 7.19 -34.24
N LEU A 661 -32.29 6.87 -35.26
CA LEU A 661 -31.80 6.53 -36.60
C LEU A 661 -31.02 7.67 -37.25
N ALA A 662 -31.55 8.90 -37.20
CA ALA A 662 -30.84 10.05 -37.76
C ALA A 662 -29.47 10.28 -37.10
N LEU A 663 -29.36 10.04 -35.80
CA LEU A 663 -28.10 10.12 -35.07
C LEU A 663 -27.14 8.97 -35.45
N PHE A 664 -27.65 7.74 -35.57
CA PHE A 664 -26.84 6.59 -36.02
C PHE A 664 -26.30 6.79 -37.45
N ASP A 665 -27.16 7.24 -38.37
CA ASP A 665 -26.80 7.52 -39.75
C ASP A 665 -25.74 8.65 -39.84
N ALA A 666 -25.84 9.67 -38.98
CA ALA A 666 -24.84 10.74 -38.90
C ALA A 666 -23.48 10.28 -38.33
N THR A 667 -23.45 9.24 -37.48
CA THR A 667 -22.22 8.68 -36.91
C THR A 667 -21.50 7.66 -37.80
N GLY A 668 -22.06 7.32 -38.97
CA GLY A 668 -21.39 6.46 -39.95
C GLY A 668 -21.39 4.97 -39.61
N ASP A 669 -22.28 4.51 -38.73
CA ASP A 669 -22.46 3.08 -38.41
C ASP A 669 -23.79 2.53 -38.95
N PRO A 670 -23.94 2.39 -40.29
CA PRO A 670 -25.20 1.95 -40.92
C PRO A 670 -25.51 0.46 -40.73
N ALA A 671 -24.58 -0.33 -40.18
CA ALA A 671 -24.66 -1.79 -40.07
C ALA A 671 -25.04 -2.30 -38.67
N ALA A 672 -24.94 -1.48 -37.61
CA ALA A 672 -25.10 -1.96 -36.24
C ALA A 672 -26.55 -2.27 -35.82
N HIS A 673 -27.58 -1.63 -36.40
CA HIS A 673 -28.94 -1.65 -35.82
C HIS A 673 -30.10 -1.80 -36.83
N PRO A 674 -30.27 -2.97 -37.47
CA PRO A 674 -31.44 -3.27 -38.32
C PRO A 674 -32.78 -3.21 -37.57
N GLY A 675 -32.77 -3.38 -36.24
CA GLY A 675 -33.96 -3.33 -35.38
C GLY A 675 -34.64 -1.95 -35.32
N ALA A 676 -33.87 -0.86 -35.37
CA ALA A 676 -34.43 0.49 -35.31
C ALA A 676 -35.21 0.87 -36.59
N ARG A 677 -34.70 0.47 -37.77
CA ARG A 677 -35.42 0.63 -39.05
C ARG A 677 -36.65 -0.27 -39.14
N GLY A 678 -36.56 -1.51 -38.64
CA GLY A 678 -37.70 -2.42 -38.49
C GLY A 678 -38.76 -1.93 -37.48
N ALA A 679 -38.34 -1.23 -36.43
CA ALA A 679 -39.24 -0.67 -35.42
C ALA A 679 -39.95 0.60 -35.92
N VAL A 680 -39.28 1.49 -36.66
CA VAL A 680 -39.96 2.63 -37.30
C VAL A 680 -41.03 2.17 -38.30
N THR A 681 -40.71 1.17 -39.12
CA THR A 681 -41.66 0.58 -40.07
C THR A 681 -42.77 -0.21 -39.36
N GLY A 682 -42.46 -0.95 -38.30
CA GLY A 682 -43.45 -1.68 -37.49
C GLY A 682 -44.39 -0.78 -36.67
N VAL A 683 -43.92 0.38 -36.19
CA VAL A 683 -44.74 1.37 -35.49
C VAL A 683 -45.62 2.15 -36.47
N SER A 684 -45.11 2.50 -37.66
CA SER A 684 -45.91 3.12 -38.73
C SER A 684 -46.95 2.15 -39.32
N HIS A 685 -46.70 0.83 -39.34
CA HIS A 685 -47.73 -0.16 -39.68
C HIS A 685 -48.78 -0.39 -38.58
N ARG A 686 -48.54 0.04 -37.33
CA ARG A 686 -49.56 0.06 -36.26
C ARG A 686 -50.44 1.32 -36.29
N GLU A 687 -50.16 2.27 -37.18
CA GLU A 687 -51.00 3.45 -37.42
C GLU A 687 -52.23 3.16 -38.29
N ASP A 688 -52.47 1.91 -38.71
CA ASP A 688 -53.80 1.55 -39.22
C ASP A 688 -54.81 1.64 -38.07
N PRO A 689 -55.79 2.54 -38.13
CA PRO A 689 -56.79 2.68 -37.07
C PRO A 689 -57.50 1.33 -36.89
N PRO A 690 -57.89 0.95 -35.65
CA PRO A 690 -58.63 -0.29 -35.46
C PRO A 690 -59.87 -0.24 -36.35
N ARG A 691 -59.96 -1.16 -37.33
CA ARG A 691 -61.21 -1.40 -38.06
C ARG A 691 -62.28 -1.56 -37.00
N ARG A 692 -63.24 -0.64 -36.98
CA ARG A 692 -64.41 -0.65 -36.09
C ARG A 692 -65.02 -2.05 -36.12
N ALA A 693 -64.75 -2.86 -35.10
CA ALA A 693 -65.56 -4.01 -34.79
C ALA A 693 -66.89 -3.44 -34.27
N ALA A 694 -67.88 -3.38 -35.15
CA ALA A 694 -69.24 -3.04 -34.80
C ALA A 694 -69.70 -3.94 -33.64
N ALA A 695 -70.13 -3.33 -32.56
CA ALA A 695 -70.83 -4.00 -31.48
C ALA A 695 -72.14 -4.58 -32.04
N ALA A 696 -72.18 -5.90 -32.25
CA ALA A 696 -73.42 -6.63 -32.35
C ALA A 696 -73.90 -6.90 -30.92
N VAL A 697 -74.88 -6.11 -30.48
CA VAL A 697 -75.71 -6.41 -29.32
C VAL A 697 -76.74 -7.45 -29.76
N PRO A 698 -76.80 -8.67 -29.18
CA PRO A 698 -77.99 -9.50 -29.32
C PRO A 698 -79.04 -9.02 -28.30
N ARG A 699 -80.28 -8.87 -28.79
CA ARG A 699 -81.49 -8.70 -27.98
C ARG A 699 -81.84 -9.96 -27.22
#